data_AF-A0A1M6GFN0-F1
#
_entry.id   AF-A0A1M6GFN0-F1
#
_cell.length_a   1.000
_cell.length_b   1.000
_cell.length_c   1.000
_cell.angle_alpha   90.00
_cell.angle_beta   90.00
_cell.angle_gamma   90.00
#
_symmetry.space_group_name_H-M   'P 1'
#
loop_
_entity.id
_entity.type
_entity.pdbx_description
1 polymer ?
#
loop_
_entity_poly.entity_id
_entity_poly.type
_entity_poly.pdbx_seq_one_letter_code
_entity_poly.pdbx_strand_id
1 'polypeptide(L)'
;MTDLFPDPLSSGRRNSTPDRERVLQEATAALPVLLQDIHGCTPVPVPEGRRQAPDDVLFAFQDREGSPFTLRLDAVPLPRGEVGRVHVNSFSQNHVVQLAQDMRADDVGMSLAYEAGELFQVREDTAAGLSARRDSFFHSLDRSRDARLSLDDAGRIGELNWLAHISHLPDASPELRRAARDGFSNRLDALALREDSPGWNRASFPGWERIANGHALSARAHAMYRELGGPLRTLPERDAAALRAFREGREQTPGRLPGSPTSSAVLLDPTGSRPGKRDLAELARRSGEVRSGRSDQTVEALRRNAASLPEGSYPRVSLMIGGGAALAGRSPDQLVVDGRGRWHVDPIMGIVQSAEQVRHLPKSGLGDPAAFVGPNDRVPLDAIRLWENEAAVKGPVIDGHAALSVDDRGRLLATIAPTGDRDGPVTVEVKGAPVVATGVPPEIIPGASRDLPTFPESARIVADEISRGGDRESLAAAERLRRLPDTPGSVREVLDAAERFGVDPDPDGDPGQAVQTLKALDTWNRAAQAAPGRLLIGDDVGDGDYDPSVTDEWLIGGAGGAAIANAEIILEANPNARVTMVGGRAPWVLSNDAQYLELRQKHDREHGGDGRLSVHDARLGAVEMSHAPDGSPRFHAAGHTGGAYVACLGRVSRAPKVLDPVQDWCRENGGEVAGRLVTNDTGQYLGYELEYRTEEREMKALVTGASSRMLPTDVFSPAQQREVNLMGEVEAPAESGNVAAGFMATAIQGANLKQSRHQADGPPQPDPSPSARRVPGNGKRPSIERE
;
A
#
# COMPACT_ATOMS: atom_id res chain seq x y z
N MET A 1 -4.71 14.12 -44.71
CA MET A 1 -5.29 12.96 -45.41
C MET A 1 -4.89 11.76 -44.60
N THR A 2 -5.86 11.32 -43.83
CA THR A 2 -5.76 10.53 -42.61
C THR A 2 -6.57 9.26 -42.85
N ASP A 3 -6.20 8.22 -42.11
CA ASP A 3 -6.71 6.85 -42.15
C ASP A 3 -6.01 5.94 -43.16
N LEU A 4 -5.28 4.96 -42.62
CA LEU A 4 -5.42 3.54 -42.94
C LEU A 4 -4.36 2.75 -42.17
N PHE A 5 -4.60 2.50 -40.88
CA PHE A 5 -4.28 1.24 -40.18
C PHE A 5 -5.10 1.21 -38.89
N PRO A 6 -5.91 0.16 -38.63
CA PRO A 6 -6.62 0.04 -37.36
C PRO A 6 -5.59 -0.28 -36.27
N ASP A 7 -5.57 0.57 -35.26
CA ASP A 7 -4.78 0.41 -34.04
C ASP A 7 -5.25 -0.84 -33.28
N PRO A 8 -4.41 -1.88 -33.07
CA PRO A 8 -4.79 -3.02 -32.25
C PRO A 8 -4.65 -2.73 -30.74
N LEU A 9 -4.33 -1.50 -30.33
CA LEU A 9 -4.03 -1.16 -28.94
C LEU A 9 -5.20 -0.60 -28.12
N SER A 10 -6.45 -0.72 -28.58
CA SER A 10 -7.63 -0.30 -27.82
C SER A 10 -8.26 -1.39 -26.93
N SER A 11 -7.47 -2.31 -26.38
CA SER A 11 -7.98 -3.29 -25.41
C SER A 11 -6.99 -3.59 -24.29
N GLY A 12 -6.61 -2.56 -23.54
CA GLY A 12 -6.22 -2.72 -22.14
C GLY A 12 -7.42 -3.04 -21.25
N ARG A 13 -8.27 -4.00 -21.66
CA ARG A 13 -9.29 -4.54 -20.76
C ARG A 13 -8.52 -5.12 -19.57
N ARG A 14 -8.78 -4.65 -18.35
CA ARG A 14 -8.55 -5.50 -17.16
C ARG A 14 -9.05 -6.87 -17.56
N ASN A 15 -8.23 -7.93 -17.54
CA ASN A 15 -8.64 -9.28 -17.96
C ASN A 15 -9.96 -9.61 -17.25
N SER A 16 -11.08 -9.37 -17.91
CA SER A 16 -12.38 -9.37 -17.27
C SER A 16 -12.83 -10.81 -17.27
N THR A 17 -12.58 -11.48 -16.16
CA THR A 17 -13.12 -12.82 -15.98
C THR A 17 -14.65 -12.70 -15.99
N PRO A 18 -15.37 -13.65 -16.60
CA PRO A 18 -16.84 -13.67 -16.57
C PRO A 18 -17.40 -13.55 -15.14
N ASP A 19 -16.66 -14.04 -14.14
CA ASP A 19 -17.00 -13.91 -12.73
C ASP A 19 -16.95 -12.47 -12.22
N ARG A 20 -15.90 -11.71 -12.57
CA ARG A 20 -15.78 -10.29 -12.20
C ARG A 20 -16.94 -9.47 -12.77
N GLU A 21 -17.24 -9.64 -14.05
CA GLU A 21 -18.32 -8.89 -14.72
C GLU A 21 -19.68 -9.22 -14.10
N ARG A 22 -19.93 -10.51 -13.79
CA ARG A 22 -21.14 -10.95 -13.11
C ARG A 22 -21.29 -10.30 -11.74
N VAL A 23 -20.26 -10.33 -10.89
CA VAL A 23 -20.33 -9.72 -9.55
C VAL A 23 -20.58 -8.22 -9.65
N LEU A 24 -19.92 -7.52 -10.57
CA LEU A 24 -20.13 -6.08 -10.78
C LEU A 24 -21.53 -5.75 -11.29
N GLN A 25 -22.08 -6.57 -12.20
CA GLN A 25 -23.43 -6.39 -12.71
C GLN A 25 -24.47 -6.51 -11.59
N GLU A 26 -24.36 -7.56 -10.77
CA GLU A 26 -25.24 -7.77 -9.61
C GLU A 26 -25.09 -6.65 -8.57
N ALA A 27 -23.87 -6.22 -8.28
CA ALA A 27 -23.61 -5.14 -7.33
C ALA A 27 -24.17 -3.80 -7.82
N THR A 28 -24.03 -3.52 -9.12
CA THR A 28 -24.58 -2.32 -9.78
C THR A 28 -26.10 -2.31 -9.73
N ALA A 29 -26.75 -3.47 -9.92
CA ALA A 29 -28.20 -3.58 -9.82
C ALA A 29 -28.70 -3.42 -8.37
N ALA A 30 -27.96 -3.94 -7.39
CA ALA A 30 -28.32 -3.85 -5.97
C ALA A 30 -28.07 -2.47 -5.35
N LEU A 31 -27.10 -1.70 -5.87
CA LEU A 31 -26.66 -0.46 -5.23
C LEU A 31 -27.75 0.62 -5.09
N PRO A 32 -28.57 0.94 -6.13
CA PRO A 32 -29.64 1.91 -5.99
C PRO A 32 -30.65 1.52 -4.90
N VAL A 33 -31.01 0.23 -4.83
CA VAL A 33 -31.92 -0.29 -3.79
C VAL A 33 -31.32 -0.06 -2.40
N LEU A 34 -30.05 -0.41 -2.24
CA LEU A 34 -29.36 -0.26 -0.96
C LEU A 34 -29.25 1.22 -0.56
N LEU A 35 -28.74 2.07 -1.43
CA LEU A 35 -28.48 3.46 -1.07
C LEU A 35 -29.78 4.27 -0.98
N GLN A 36 -30.73 4.10 -1.88
CA GLN A 36 -31.98 4.89 -1.90
C GLN A 36 -33.02 4.33 -0.94
N ASP A 37 -33.36 3.03 -1.05
CA ASP A 37 -34.50 2.47 -0.31
C ASP A 37 -34.16 2.11 1.14
N ILE A 38 -32.90 1.74 1.41
CA ILE A 38 -32.44 1.36 2.75
C ILE A 38 -31.80 2.56 3.45
N HIS A 39 -30.81 3.20 2.82
CA HIS A 39 -30.07 4.31 3.42
C HIS A 39 -30.67 5.70 3.16
N GLY A 40 -31.68 5.84 2.29
CA GLY A 40 -32.35 7.12 2.05
C GLY A 40 -31.50 8.15 1.31
N CYS A 41 -30.48 7.71 0.58
CA CYS A 41 -29.62 8.56 -0.24
C CYS A 41 -30.31 8.96 -1.55
N THR A 42 -29.96 10.12 -2.08
CA THR A 42 -30.48 10.61 -3.37
C THR A 42 -29.37 10.54 -4.43
N PRO A 43 -29.59 9.91 -5.60
CA PRO A 43 -28.59 9.88 -6.66
C PRO A 43 -28.38 11.28 -7.25
N VAL A 44 -27.13 11.63 -7.56
CA VAL A 44 -26.77 12.88 -8.23
C VAL A 44 -25.87 12.59 -9.44
N PRO A 45 -25.73 13.53 -10.40
CA PRO A 45 -24.80 13.36 -11.50
C PRO A 45 -23.38 13.17 -11.00
N VAL A 46 -22.64 12.23 -11.62
CA VAL A 46 -21.21 12.06 -11.36
C VAL A 46 -20.49 13.33 -11.81
N PRO A 47 -19.72 14.00 -10.94
CA PRO A 47 -18.99 15.20 -11.32
C PRO A 47 -18.04 14.97 -12.51
N GLU A 48 -17.94 15.94 -13.41
CA GLU A 48 -17.03 15.88 -14.56
C GLU A 48 -15.57 15.66 -14.10
N GLY A 49 -14.82 14.82 -14.85
CA GLY A 49 -13.40 14.56 -14.58
C GLY A 49 -13.09 13.57 -13.45
N ARG A 50 -14.10 12.91 -12.85
CA ARG A 50 -13.91 11.90 -11.78
C ARG A 50 -13.75 10.44 -12.24
N ARG A 51 -13.89 10.14 -13.53
CA ARG A 51 -13.60 8.79 -14.06
C ARG A 51 -12.10 8.66 -14.33
N GLN A 52 -11.42 7.73 -13.64
CA GLN A 52 -10.00 7.44 -13.88
C GLN A 52 -9.81 6.50 -15.08
N ALA A 53 -10.66 5.49 -15.19
CA ALA A 53 -10.71 4.57 -16.31
C ALA A 53 -12.11 4.56 -16.98
N PRO A 54 -12.19 4.27 -18.29
CA PRO A 54 -13.48 4.13 -19.00
C PRO A 54 -14.43 3.12 -18.36
N ASP A 55 -13.87 2.10 -17.68
CA ASP A 55 -14.59 0.96 -17.11
C ASP A 55 -14.91 1.12 -15.61
N ASP A 56 -14.57 2.24 -14.99
CA ASP A 56 -14.89 2.46 -13.57
C ASP A 56 -16.40 2.65 -13.38
N VAL A 57 -17.00 1.78 -12.56
CA VAL A 57 -18.40 1.89 -12.16
C VAL A 57 -18.50 2.84 -10.97
N LEU A 58 -18.52 4.14 -11.27
CA LEU A 58 -18.61 5.23 -10.30
C LEU A 58 -20.04 5.76 -10.17
N PHE A 59 -20.48 5.94 -8.94
CA PHE A 59 -21.77 6.51 -8.58
C PHE A 59 -21.60 7.73 -7.70
N ALA A 60 -22.56 8.65 -7.74
CA ALA A 60 -22.59 9.83 -6.89
C ALA A 60 -23.96 9.94 -6.22
N PHE A 61 -23.94 10.26 -4.92
CA PHE A 61 -25.13 10.36 -4.09
C PHE A 61 -25.03 11.55 -3.12
N GLN A 62 -26.16 11.97 -2.59
CA GLN A 62 -26.29 12.76 -1.38
C GLN A 62 -26.84 11.88 -0.26
N ASP A 63 -26.25 11.96 0.93
CA ASP A 63 -26.81 11.30 2.11
C ASP A 63 -28.06 12.04 2.63
N ARG A 64 -28.66 11.53 3.73
CA ARG A 64 -29.89 12.10 4.32
C ARG A 64 -29.72 13.54 4.80
N GLU A 65 -28.49 13.96 5.07
CA GLU A 65 -28.14 15.31 5.50
C GLU A 65 -27.85 16.24 4.31
N GLY A 66 -27.87 15.71 3.09
CA GLY A 66 -27.58 16.43 1.85
C GLY A 66 -26.09 16.50 1.50
N SER A 67 -25.23 15.79 2.23
CA SER A 67 -23.78 15.81 1.97
C SER A 67 -23.45 14.90 0.78
N PRO A 68 -22.78 15.43 -0.26
CA PRO A 68 -22.46 14.65 -1.44
C PRO A 68 -21.28 13.70 -1.19
N PHE A 69 -21.34 12.51 -1.77
CA PHE A 69 -20.23 11.57 -1.81
C PHE A 69 -20.22 10.78 -3.12
N THR A 70 -19.07 10.20 -3.46
CA THR A 70 -18.96 9.26 -4.57
C THR A 70 -18.54 7.88 -4.08
N LEU A 71 -19.02 6.86 -4.79
CA LEU A 71 -18.76 5.46 -4.49
C LEU A 71 -18.39 4.74 -5.78
N ARG A 72 -17.21 4.12 -5.81
CA ARG A 72 -16.83 3.18 -6.85
C ARG A 72 -17.10 1.75 -6.39
N LEU A 73 -17.69 0.95 -7.26
CA LEU A 73 -17.80 -0.50 -7.06
C LEU A 73 -16.67 -1.21 -7.82
N ASP A 74 -16.05 -2.20 -7.19
CA ASP A 74 -15.11 -3.10 -7.84
C ASP A 74 -15.34 -4.55 -7.42
N ALA A 75 -14.92 -5.47 -8.28
CA ALA A 75 -14.83 -6.89 -7.96
C ALA A 75 -13.39 -7.34 -8.21
N VAL A 76 -12.73 -7.84 -7.17
CA VAL A 76 -11.28 -8.03 -7.13
C VAL A 76 -10.89 -9.33 -6.42
N PRO A 77 -9.68 -9.85 -6.63
CA PRO A 77 -9.14 -10.90 -5.78
C PRO A 77 -8.95 -10.38 -4.34
N LEU A 78 -9.59 -11.03 -3.37
CA LEU A 78 -9.48 -10.71 -1.94
C LEU A 78 -8.73 -11.82 -1.18
N PRO A 79 -8.15 -11.52 0.00
CA PRO A 79 -7.58 -12.54 0.88
C PRO A 79 -8.60 -13.64 1.19
N ARG A 80 -8.09 -14.85 1.40
CA ARG A 80 -8.93 -16.01 1.71
C ARG A 80 -9.82 -15.75 2.94
N GLY A 81 -11.13 -15.82 2.74
CA GLY A 81 -12.13 -15.61 3.80
C GLY A 81 -12.69 -14.19 3.88
N GLU A 82 -12.12 -13.23 3.15
CA GLU A 82 -12.69 -11.88 2.98
C GLU A 82 -13.63 -11.90 1.75
N VAL A 83 -14.90 -11.59 1.97
CA VAL A 83 -15.92 -11.55 0.90
C VAL A 83 -16.14 -10.14 0.37
N GLY A 84 -15.82 -9.13 1.16
CA GLY A 84 -15.91 -7.72 0.80
C GLY A 84 -14.99 -6.88 1.67
N ARG A 85 -14.71 -5.65 1.22
CA ARG A 85 -14.12 -4.59 2.03
C ARG A 85 -14.50 -3.23 1.49
N VAL A 86 -14.59 -2.25 2.38
CA VAL A 86 -14.79 -0.85 2.02
C VAL A 86 -13.54 0.00 2.28
N HIS A 87 -13.24 0.93 1.38
CA HIS A 87 -12.32 2.06 1.55
C HIS A 87 -13.14 3.34 1.68
N VAL A 88 -12.93 4.08 2.76
CA VAL A 88 -13.69 5.28 3.16
C VAL A 88 -12.66 6.39 3.26
N ASN A 89 -12.98 7.53 2.67
CA ASN A 89 -12.18 8.73 2.68
C ASN A 89 -13.15 9.91 2.84
N SER A 90 -13.43 10.23 4.10
CA SER A 90 -14.28 11.34 4.51
C SER A 90 -13.63 12.70 4.25
N PHE A 91 -12.32 12.74 3.94
CA PHE A 91 -11.66 13.96 3.52
C PHE A 91 -12.14 14.39 2.12
N SER A 92 -12.04 13.50 1.13
CA SER A 92 -12.44 13.79 -0.26
C SER A 92 -13.88 13.39 -0.60
N GLN A 93 -14.56 12.70 0.32
CA GLN A 93 -15.90 12.11 0.14
C GLN A 93 -15.93 11.09 -1.02
N ASN A 94 -14.80 10.43 -1.28
CA ASN A 94 -14.67 9.40 -2.30
C ASN A 94 -14.47 8.04 -1.65
N HIS A 95 -15.24 7.05 -2.08
CA HIS A 95 -15.31 5.75 -1.42
C HIS A 95 -15.21 4.63 -2.43
N VAL A 96 -14.76 3.46 -1.97
CA VAL A 96 -14.69 2.25 -2.80
C VAL A 96 -15.24 1.08 -2.01
N VAL A 97 -16.15 0.33 -2.60
CA VAL A 97 -16.52 -1.01 -2.11
C VAL A 97 -15.96 -2.04 -3.07
N GLN A 98 -15.17 -2.96 -2.53
CA GLN A 98 -14.57 -4.06 -3.27
C GLN A 98 -15.17 -5.38 -2.80
N LEU A 99 -15.73 -6.15 -3.72
CA LEU A 99 -16.26 -7.49 -3.45
C LEU A 99 -15.33 -8.56 -4.01
N ALA A 100 -15.36 -9.76 -3.43
CA ALA A 100 -14.63 -10.90 -3.95
C ALA A 100 -15.11 -11.22 -5.38
N GLN A 101 -14.19 -11.28 -6.33
CA GLN A 101 -14.52 -11.50 -7.75
C GLN A 101 -15.15 -12.87 -8.05
N ASP A 102 -14.89 -13.87 -7.20
CA ASP A 102 -15.42 -15.23 -7.31
C ASP A 102 -16.70 -15.45 -6.49
N MET A 103 -17.28 -14.37 -5.95
CA MET A 103 -18.51 -14.40 -5.16
C MET A 103 -19.69 -14.92 -5.99
N ARG A 104 -20.56 -15.72 -5.36
CA ARG A 104 -21.82 -16.17 -5.98
C ARG A 104 -22.79 -14.99 -6.11
N ALA A 105 -23.54 -14.93 -7.20
CA ALA A 105 -24.48 -13.84 -7.47
C ALA A 105 -25.44 -13.58 -6.30
N ASP A 106 -25.99 -14.66 -5.72
CA ASP A 106 -26.93 -14.59 -4.59
C ASP A 106 -26.35 -13.94 -3.32
N ASP A 107 -25.02 -13.94 -3.15
CA ASP A 107 -24.36 -13.38 -1.97
C ASP A 107 -24.01 -11.89 -2.16
N VAL A 108 -23.99 -11.38 -3.41
CA VAL A 108 -23.53 -10.03 -3.76
C VAL A 108 -24.29 -8.94 -3.02
N GLY A 109 -25.62 -8.97 -3.05
CA GLY A 109 -26.44 -7.95 -2.40
C GLY A 109 -26.26 -7.92 -0.88
N MET A 110 -26.10 -9.08 -0.25
CA MET A 110 -25.88 -9.19 1.19
C MET A 110 -24.49 -8.66 1.59
N SER A 111 -23.44 -9.05 0.86
CA SER A 111 -22.09 -8.54 1.10
C SER A 111 -22.00 -7.04 0.85
N LEU A 112 -22.61 -6.53 -0.23
CA LEU A 112 -22.67 -5.09 -0.49
C LEU A 112 -23.40 -4.33 0.63
N ALA A 113 -24.48 -4.89 1.18
CA ALA A 113 -25.21 -4.30 2.30
C ALA A 113 -24.38 -4.25 3.60
N TYR A 114 -23.57 -5.29 3.85
CA TYR A 114 -22.62 -5.29 4.96
C TYR A 114 -21.60 -4.14 4.81
N GLU A 115 -20.95 -4.02 3.65
CA GLU A 115 -19.95 -2.98 3.39
C GLU A 115 -20.53 -1.56 3.42
N ALA A 116 -21.78 -1.38 2.95
CA ALA A 116 -22.47 -0.09 3.06
C ALA A 116 -22.81 0.27 4.52
N GLY A 117 -23.18 -0.71 5.34
CA GLY A 117 -23.34 -0.51 6.78
C GLY A 117 -22.07 0.03 7.43
N GLU A 118 -20.92 -0.56 7.11
CA GLU A 118 -19.62 -0.06 7.55
C GLU A 118 -19.35 1.37 7.04
N LEU A 119 -19.58 1.63 5.75
CA LEU A 119 -19.39 2.96 5.14
C LEU A 119 -20.14 4.06 5.90
N PHE A 120 -21.45 3.87 6.12
CA PHE A 120 -22.26 4.90 6.77
C PHE A 120 -21.91 5.07 8.24
N GLN A 121 -21.56 3.98 8.94
CA GLN A 121 -21.11 4.09 10.32
C GLN A 121 -19.81 4.88 10.44
N VAL A 122 -18.85 4.66 9.53
CA VAL A 122 -17.60 5.43 9.51
C VAL A 122 -17.87 6.92 9.24
N ARG A 123 -18.77 7.22 8.29
CA ARG A 123 -19.14 8.62 7.98
C ARG A 123 -19.79 9.32 9.17
N GLU A 124 -20.73 8.65 9.85
CA GLU A 124 -21.40 9.18 11.04
C GLU A 124 -20.40 9.42 12.19
N ASP A 125 -19.54 8.43 12.49
CA ASP A 125 -18.51 8.57 13.52
C ASP A 125 -17.55 9.72 13.19
N THR A 126 -17.13 9.85 11.93
CA THR A 126 -16.20 10.89 11.49
C THR A 126 -16.83 12.29 11.54
N ALA A 127 -18.09 12.44 11.15
CA ALA A 127 -18.83 13.69 11.29
C ALA A 127 -18.96 14.11 12.77
N ALA A 128 -19.03 13.14 13.69
CA ALA A 128 -19.02 13.38 15.12
C ALA A 128 -17.61 13.55 15.72
N GLY A 129 -16.54 13.46 14.93
CA GLY A 129 -15.14 13.52 15.39
C GLY A 129 -14.69 12.29 16.19
N LEU A 130 -15.42 11.18 16.09
CA LEU A 130 -15.20 9.95 16.83
C LEU A 130 -14.43 8.94 15.99
N SER A 131 -13.54 8.16 16.62
CA SER A 131 -12.99 6.97 15.98
C SER A 131 -14.03 5.86 15.92
N ALA A 132 -13.93 5.03 14.87
CA ALA A 132 -14.71 3.82 14.73
C ALA A 132 -14.53 2.90 15.96
N ARG A 133 -15.65 2.44 16.51
CA ARG A 133 -15.65 1.47 17.61
C ARG A 133 -15.26 0.08 17.09
N ARG A 134 -14.41 -0.63 17.84
CA ARG A 134 -13.96 -1.99 17.47
C ARG A 134 -14.70 -3.11 18.17
N ASP A 135 -15.03 -2.92 19.44
CA ASP A 135 -15.68 -3.95 20.22
C ASP A 135 -17.11 -4.14 19.72
N SER A 136 -17.34 -5.28 19.09
CA SER A 136 -18.67 -5.65 18.62
C SER A 136 -19.63 -5.76 19.79
N PHE A 137 -20.73 -5.06 19.68
CA PHE A 137 -21.89 -5.24 20.54
C PHE A 137 -22.34 -6.70 20.50
N PHE A 138 -22.42 -7.35 19.33
CA PHE A 138 -22.89 -8.73 19.23
C PHE A 138 -21.93 -9.78 19.85
N HIS A 139 -20.66 -9.44 20.08
CA HIS A 139 -19.64 -10.37 20.60
C HIS A 139 -19.02 -10.00 21.96
N SER A 140 -19.21 -8.79 22.47
CA SER A 140 -18.68 -8.35 23.77
C SER A 140 -19.40 -9.00 24.96
N LEU A 141 -18.68 -9.22 26.08
CA LEU A 141 -19.25 -9.65 27.36
C LEU A 141 -19.84 -8.48 28.17
N ASP A 142 -19.35 -7.24 27.97
CA ASP A 142 -19.90 -6.03 28.56
C ASP A 142 -20.67 -5.22 27.51
N ARG A 143 -21.99 -5.50 27.43
CA ARG A 143 -22.91 -4.88 26.47
C ARG A 143 -23.74 -3.74 27.08
N SER A 144 -23.33 -3.22 28.24
CA SER A 144 -24.23 -2.47 29.13
C SER A 144 -24.12 -0.93 29.08
N ARG A 145 -23.06 -0.34 28.51
CA ARG A 145 -22.77 1.10 28.73
C ARG A 145 -22.82 2.04 27.52
N ASP A 146 -22.48 1.61 26.31
CA ASP A 146 -22.52 2.47 25.12
C ASP A 146 -23.32 1.83 23.97
N ALA A 147 -24.32 2.56 23.46
CA ALA A 147 -25.17 2.13 22.34
C ALA A 147 -24.55 2.39 20.95
N ARG A 148 -23.26 2.80 20.89
CA ARG A 148 -22.55 2.99 19.63
C ARG A 148 -22.25 1.66 18.96
N LEU A 149 -22.49 1.56 17.65
CA LEU A 149 -22.20 0.37 16.86
C LEU A 149 -20.69 0.29 16.56
N SER A 150 -20.12 -0.91 16.61
CA SER A 150 -18.87 -1.17 15.88
C SER A 150 -19.13 -1.26 14.38
N LEU A 151 -18.06 -1.25 13.58
CA LEU A 151 -18.17 -1.44 12.14
C LEU A 151 -18.80 -2.80 11.79
N ASP A 152 -18.38 -3.88 12.45
CA ASP A 152 -19.01 -5.19 12.26
C ASP A 152 -20.50 -5.10 12.60
N ASP A 153 -20.88 -4.49 13.74
CA ASP A 153 -22.30 -4.40 14.10
C ASP A 153 -23.12 -3.64 13.04
N ALA A 154 -22.59 -2.54 12.51
CA ALA A 154 -23.24 -1.78 11.46
C ALA A 154 -23.38 -2.58 10.16
N GLY A 155 -22.34 -3.34 9.77
CA GLY A 155 -22.42 -4.26 8.65
C GLY A 155 -23.45 -5.38 8.86
N ARG A 156 -23.50 -5.98 10.07
CA ARG A 156 -24.50 -7.00 10.44
C ARG A 156 -25.93 -6.43 10.35
N ILE A 157 -26.13 -5.17 10.74
CA ILE A 157 -27.39 -4.45 10.61
C ILE A 157 -27.73 -4.16 9.15
N GLY A 158 -26.74 -3.81 8.32
CA GLY A 158 -26.88 -3.67 6.86
C GLY A 158 -27.46 -4.93 6.22
N GLU A 159 -26.94 -6.11 6.59
CA GLU A 159 -27.48 -7.39 6.09
C GLU A 159 -28.94 -7.64 6.53
N LEU A 160 -29.30 -7.32 7.78
CA LEU A 160 -30.68 -7.43 8.25
C LEU A 160 -31.60 -6.51 7.45
N ASN A 161 -31.16 -5.28 7.17
CA ASN A 161 -31.91 -4.33 6.35
C ASN A 161 -32.11 -4.83 4.91
N TRP A 162 -31.08 -5.42 4.32
CA TRP A 162 -31.15 -6.02 2.99
C TRP A 162 -32.15 -7.18 2.93
N LEU A 163 -32.03 -8.14 3.84
CA LEU A 163 -32.93 -9.30 3.89
C LEU A 163 -34.39 -8.87 4.12
N ALA A 164 -34.60 -7.84 4.94
CA ALA A 164 -35.93 -7.31 5.17
C ALA A 164 -36.51 -6.59 3.96
N HIS A 165 -35.68 -5.87 3.20
CA HIS A 165 -36.06 -5.28 1.93
C HIS A 165 -36.49 -6.38 0.94
N ILE A 166 -35.64 -7.39 0.70
CA ILE A 166 -35.92 -8.47 -0.26
C ILE A 166 -37.19 -9.25 0.13
N SER A 167 -37.41 -9.52 1.42
CA SER A 167 -38.62 -10.20 1.89
C SER A 167 -39.92 -9.44 1.57
N HIS A 168 -39.85 -8.14 1.34
CA HIS A 168 -40.99 -7.26 1.06
C HIS A 168 -41.00 -6.70 -0.36
N LEU A 169 -40.07 -7.13 -1.22
CA LEU A 169 -39.99 -6.64 -2.59
C LEU A 169 -41.22 -7.16 -3.37
N PRO A 170 -42.10 -6.29 -3.91
CA PRO A 170 -43.36 -6.72 -4.51
C PRO A 170 -43.16 -7.68 -5.70
N ASP A 171 -42.13 -7.41 -6.50
CA ASP A 171 -41.83 -8.10 -7.75
C ASP A 171 -40.89 -9.31 -7.56
N ALA A 172 -40.42 -9.56 -6.34
CA ALA A 172 -39.62 -10.75 -6.04
C ALA A 172 -40.48 -12.02 -6.07
N SER A 173 -39.87 -13.12 -6.54
CA SER A 173 -40.53 -14.42 -6.50
C SER A 173 -40.90 -14.82 -5.06
N PRO A 174 -42.01 -15.57 -4.87
CA PRO A 174 -42.36 -16.09 -3.56
C PRO A 174 -41.21 -16.86 -2.90
N GLU A 175 -40.41 -17.59 -3.68
CA GLU A 175 -39.24 -18.34 -3.24
C GLU A 175 -38.15 -17.41 -2.68
N LEU A 176 -37.82 -16.33 -3.40
CA LEU A 176 -36.80 -15.37 -2.99
C LEU A 176 -37.22 -14.64 -1.70
N ARG A 177 -38.48 -14.19 -1.62
CA ARG A 177 -39.01 -13.55 -0.40
C ARG A 177 -38.96 -14.49 0.80
N ARG A 178 -39.32 -15.77 0.58
CA ARG A 178 -39.23 -16.81 1.61
C ARG A 178 -37.80 -17.05 2.07
N ALA A 179 -36.86 -17.18 1.14
CA ALA A 179 -35.44 -17.36 1.47
C ALA A 179 -34.88 -16.16 2.24
N ALA A 180 -35.26 -14.93 1.87
CA ALA A 180 -34.83 -13.72 2.59
C ALA A 180 -35.42 -13.64 4.01
N ARG A 181 -36.70 -14.01 4.19
CA ARG A 181 -37.32 -14.11 5.52
C ARG A 181 -36.62 -15.14 6.40
N ASP A 182 -36.30 -16.30 5.85
CA ASP A 182 -35.60 -17.37 6.57
C ASP A 182 -34.17 -16.94 6.91
N GLY A 183 -33.47 -16.30 5.97
CA GLY A 183 -32.15 -15.70 6.19
C GLY A 183 -32.14 -14.65 7.29
N PHE A 184 -33.14 -13.75 7.31
CA PHE A 184 -33.30 -12.76 8.38
C PHE A 184 -33.49 -13.46 9.73
N SER A 185 -34.36 -14.48 9.78
CA SER A 185 -34.61 -15.25 10.99
C SER A 185 -33.34 -15.92 11.52
N ASN A 186 -32.59 -16.58 10.63
CA ASN A 186 -31.33 -17.26 10.95
C ASN A 186 -30.26 -16.29 11.43
N ARG A 187 -30.22 -15.07 10.87
CA ARG A 187 -29.23 -14.07 11.27
C ARG A 187 -29.50 -13.50 12.66
N LEU A 188 -30.76 -13.27 13.01
CA LEU A 188 -31.13 -12.94 14.40
C LEU A 188 -30.65 -14.03 15.38
N ASP A 189 -30.70 -15.30 14.95
CA ASP A 189 -30.21 -16.41 15.76
C ASP A 189 -28.68 -16.40 15.91
N ALA A 190 -27.96 -16.21 14.81
CA ALA A 190 -26.50 -16.15 14.78
C ALA A 190 -25.92 -14.96 15.57
N LEU A 191 -26.65 -13.84 15.63
CA LEU A 191 -26.29 -12.64 16.40
C LEU A 191 -26.73 -12.71 17.87
N ALA A 192 -27.31 -13.83 18.30
CA ALA A 192 -27.82 -14.03 19.66
C ALA A 192 -28.87 -12.99 20.09
N LEU A 193 -29.75 -12.58 19.16
CA LEU A 193 -30.78 -11.58 19.37
C LEU A 193 -32.14 -12.17 19.78
N ARG A 194 -32.21 -13.47 20.08
CA ARG A 194 -33.41 -14.18 20.55
C ARG A 194 -33.15 -14.87 21.88
N GLU A 195 -34.18 -14.96 22.72
CA GLU A 195 -34.14 -15.48 24.10
C GLU A 195 -33.67 -16.95 24.23
N ASP A 196 -33.54 -17.68 23.13
CA ASP A 196 -33.07 -19.07 23.10
C ASP A 196 -31.96 -19.33 22.07
N SER A 197 -31.35 -18.27 21.53
CA SER A 197 -30.20 -18.39 20.65
C SER A 197 -28.94 -18.79 21.42
N PRO A 198 -28.05 -19.59 20.83
CA PRO A 198 -26.73 -19.83 21.39
C PRO A 198 -25.99 -18.50 21.65
N GLY A 199 -25.54 -18.28 22.89
CA GLY A 199 -24.84 -17.04 23.27
C GLY A 199 -25.75 -15.87 23.66
N TRP A 200 -27.07 -16.08 23.77
CA TRP A 200 -27.99 -15.04 24.23
C TRP A 200 -27.67 -14.57 25.65
N ASN A 201 -27.78 -13.25 25.87
CA ASN A 201 -27.56 -12.60 27.15
C ASN A 201 -28.62 -11.53 27.41
N ARG A 202 -29.40 -11.71 28.48
CA ARG A 202 -30.46 -10.78 28.89
C ARG A 202 -29.94 -9.37 29.18
N ALA A 203 -28.74 -9.23 29.74
CA ALA A 203 -28.17 -7.93 30.12
C ALA A 203 -27.90 -7.02 28.91
N SER A 204 -27.81 -7.62 27.73
CA SER A 204 -27.50 -6.96 26.47
C SER A 204 -28.72 -6.43 25.74
N PHE A 205 -29.89 -6.99 26.05
CA PHE A 205 -31.12 -6.74 25.31
C PHE A 205 -31.56 -5.26 25.35
N PRO A 206 -31.46 -4.51 26.46
CA PRO A 206 -31.78 -3.08 26.45
C PRO A 206 -30.90 -2.26 25.51
N GLY A 207 -29.63 -2.65 25.33
CA GLY A 207 -28.72 -2.03 24.36
C GLY A 207 -29.17 -2.26 22.93
N TRP A 208 -29.54 -3.50 22.61
CA TRP A 208 -30.10 -3.87 21.32
C TRP A 208 -31.44 -3.19 21.07
N GLU A 209 -32.37 -3.15 22.04
CA GLU A 209 -33.64 -2.45 21.88
C GLU A 209 -33.44 -0.98 21.55
N ARG A 210 -32.45 -0.31 22.15
CA ARG A 210 -32.12 1.08 21.77
C ARG A 210 -31.64 1.20 20.33
N ILE A 211 -30.77 0.30 19.88
CA ILE A 211 -30.28 0.24 18.49
C ILE A 211 -31.44 -0.05 17.52
N ALA A 212 -32.25 -1.06 17.82
CA ALA A 212 -33.37 -1.51 17.01
C ALA A 212 -34.50 -0.48 16.92
N ASN A 213 -34.75 0.27 18.01
CA ASN A 213 -35.72 1.38 18.03
C ASN A 213 -35.14 2.71 17.50
N GLY A 214 -33.83 2.77 17.27
CA GLY A 214 -33.17 3.90 16.63
C GLY A 214 -33.30 3.89 15.11
N HIS A 215 -32.48 4.69 14.43
CA HIS A 215 -32.48 4.81 12.96
C HIS A 215 -31.62 3.76 12.23
N ALA A 216 -31.00 2.83 12.97
CA ALA A 216 -30.11 1.81 12.42
C ALA A 216 -30.87 0.69 11.65
N LEU A 217 -32.03 0.26 12.16
CA LEU A 217 -32.91 -0.64 11.41
C LEU A 217 -33.86 0.15 10.52
N SER A 218 -33.99 -0.28 9.25
CA SER A 218 -35.06 0.17 8.37
C SER A 218 -36.42 -0.20 8.96
N ALA A 219 -37.47 0.54 8.59
CA ALA A 219 -38.83 0.28 9.08
C ALA A 219 -39.30 -1.17 8.81
N ARG A 220 -38.89 -1.74 7.65
CA ARG A 220 -39.17 -3.13 7.29
C ARG A 220 -38.43 -4.12 8.18
N ALA A 221 -37.13 -3.89 8.41
CA ALA A 221 -36.34 -4.75 9.29
C ALA A 221 -36.83 -4.69 10.74
N HIS A 222 -37.24 -3.52 11.21
CA HIS A 222 -37.83 -3.37 12.53
C HIS A 222 -39.17 -4.13 12.66
N ALA A 223 -40.04 -4.10 11.64
CA ALA A 223 -41.26 -4.90 11.62
C ALA A 223 -40.96 -6.41 11.66
N MET A 224 -40.02 -6.88 10.83
CA MET A 224 -39.60 -8.29 10.83
C MET A 224 -38.96 -8.71 12.14
N TYR A 225 -38.16 -7.85 12.77
CA TYR A 225 -37.59 -8.13 14.08
C TYR A 225 -38.68 -8.31 15.14
N ARG A 226 -39.79 -7.56 15.09
CA ARG A 226 -40.91 -7.76 16.03
C ARG A 226 -41.64 -9.09 15.81
N GLU A 227 -41.77 -9.53 14.57
CA GLU A 227 -42.41 -10.82 14.23
C GLU A 227 -41.52 -12.01 14.52
N LEU A 228 -40.25 -11.89 14.13
CA LEU A 228 -39.31 -12.99 14.12
C LEU A 228 -38.37 -12.97 15.32
N GLY A 229 -38.21 -11.90 16.09
CA GLY A 229 -37.21 -11.82 17.17
C GLY A 229 -37.52 -12.63 18.44
N GLY A 230 -38.74 -13.17 18.56
CA GLY A 230 -39.13 -14.00 19.69
C GLY A 230 -38.39 -15.35 19.76
N PRO A 231 -38.45 -16.05 20.92
CA PRO A 231 -37.91 -17.40 21.04
C PRO A 231 -38.59 -18.35 20.04
N LEU A 232 -37.91 -19.45 19.70
CA LEU A 232 -38.36 -20.47 18.74
C LEU A 232 -39.82 -20.91 18.98
N ARG A 233 -40.21 -21.04 20.25
CA ARG A 233 -41.56 -21.46 20.67
C ARG A 233 -42.68 -20.47 20.33
N THR A 234 -42.36 -19.19 20.11
CA THR A 234 -43.35 -18.15 19.78
C THR A 234 -43.42 -17.86 18.28
N LEU A 235 -42.54 -18.46 17.47
CA LEU A 235 -42.53 -18.25 16.02
C LEU A 235 -43.68 -19.02 15.36
N PRO A 236 -44.21 -18.51 14.23
CA PRO A 236 -45.10 -19.28 13.37
C PRO A 236 -44.47 -20.63 12.99
N GLU A 237 -45.29 -21.68 12.88
CA GLU A 237 -44.81 -23.07 12.67
C GLU A 237 -43.80 -23.19 11.51
N ARG A 238 -44.06 -22.50 10.40
CA ARG A 238 -43.19 -22.46 9.23
C ARG A 238 -41.83 -21.82 9.51
N ASP A 239 -41.81 -20.68 10.20
CA ASP A 239 -40.57 -19.98 10.55
C ASP A 239 -39.79 -20.77 11.63
N ALA A 240 -40.50 -21.41 12.56
CA ALA A 240 -39.90 -22.31 13.55
C ALA A 240 -39.31 -23.59 12.91
N ALA A 241 -39.93 -24.13 11.87
CA ALA A 241 -39.41 -25.28 11.13
C ALA A 241 -38.13 -24.91 10.36
N ALA A 242 -38.11 -23.75 9.69
CA ALA A 242 -36.94 -23.25 8.98
C ALA A 242 -35.74 -23.01 9.92
N LEU A 243 -35.98 -22.38 11.08
CA LEU A 243 -34.93 -22.14 12.07
C LEU A 243 -34.40 -23.43 12.69
N ARG A 244 -35.25 -24.44 12.94
CA ARG A 244 -34.81 -25.77 13.39
C ARG A 244 -33.90 -26.43 12.36
N ALA A 245 -34.31 -26.46 11.09
CA ALA A 245 -33.50 -27.01 10.01
C ALA A 245 -32.13 -26.29 9.89
N PHE A 246 -32.11 -24.97 10.08
CA PHE A 246 -30.86 -24.20 10.12
C PHE A 246 -29.95 -24.60 11.29
N ARG A 247 -30.49 -24.68 12.52
CA ARG A 247 -29.72 -25.09 13.71
C ARG A 247 -29.18 -26.51 13.56
N GLU A 248 -29.99 -27.45 13.08
CA GLU A 248 -29.60 -28.85 12.81
C GLU A 248 -28.48 -28.92 11.76
N GLY A 249 -28.57 -28.15 10.68
CA GLY A 249 -27.52 -28.08 9.66
C GLY A 249 -26.19 -27.51 10.17
N ARG A 250 -26.25 -26.58 11.14
CA ARG A 250 -25.07 -25.98 11.78
C ARG A 250 -24.38 -26.96 12.74
N GLU A 251 -25.14 -27.78 13.46
CA GLU A 251 -24.59 -28.83 14.34
C GLU A 251 -23.90 -29.94 13.53
N GLN A 252 -24.36 -30.21 12.31
CA GLN A 252 -23.78 -31.22 11.41
C GLN A 252 -22.55 -30.72 10.63
N THR A 253 -22.29 -29.41 10.61
CA THR A 253 -21.12 -28.80 9.95
C THR A 253 -20.33 -27.96 10.96
N PRO A 254 -19.49 -28.58 11.81
CA PRO A 254 -18.62 -27.82 12.70
C PRO A 254 -17.49 -27.22 11.88
N GLY A 255 -17.60 -25.94 11.54
CA GLY A 255 -16.47 -25.19 10.97
C GLY A 255 -16.84 -24.16 9.93
N ARG A 256 -17.16 -22.94 10.38
CA ARG A 256 -16.80 -21.64 9.80
C ARG A 256 -17.66 -20.57 10.46
N LEU A 257 -17.22 -20.11 11.62
CA LEU A 257 -17.37 -18.69 11.90
C LEU A 257 -16.08 -18.05 11.36
N PRO A 258 -16.14 -17.11 10.39
CA PRO A 258 -14.98 -16.29 10.11
C PRO A 258 -14.59 -15.62 11.43
N GLY A 259 -13.40 -15.93 11.93
CA GLY A 259 -12.92 -15.39 13.18
C GLY A 259 -12.89 -13.87 13.09
N SER A 260 -13.48 -13.20 14.09
CA SER A 260 -13.17 -11.80 14.33
C SER A 260 -11.64 -11.68 14.41
N PRO A 261 -11.03 -10.70 13.72
CA PRO A 261 -9.62 -10.43 13.91
C PRO A 261 -9.39 -10.16 15.40
N THR A 262 -8.54 -10.96 16.01
CA THR A 262 -8.08 -10.79 17.39
C THR A 262 -7.51 -9.38 17.54
N SER A 263 -8.17 -8.60 18.40
CA SER A 263 -7.74 -7.29 18.87
C SER A 263 -6.28 -7.36 19.34
N SER A 264 -5.37 -6.69 18.61
CA SER A 264 -4.09 -6.30 19.18
C SER A 264 -4.37 -5.38 20.36
N ALA A 265 -3.81 -5.69 21.53
CA ALA A 265 -3.97 -4.92 22.74
C ALA A 265 -3.70 -3.44 22.47
N VAL A 266 -4.72 -2.61 22.65
CA VAL A 266 -4.62 -1.17 22.46
C VAL A 266 -3.83 -0.60 23.64
N LEU A 267 -2.80 0.20 23.35
CA LEU A 267 -2.19 1.11 24.31
C LEU A 267 -3.14 2.29 24.54
N LEU A 268 -4.29 2.04 25.16
CA LEU A 268 -5.06 3.09 25.83
C LEU A 268 -4.41 3.31 27.20
N ASP A 269 -4.42 4.56 27.68
CA ASP A 269 -4.16 4.77 29.09
C ASP A 269 -5.23 4.05 29.94
N PRO A 270 -5.02 3.87 31.26
CA PRO A 270 -6.01 3.23 32.14
C PRO A 270 -7.39 3.92 32.17
N THR A 271 -7.53 5.11 31.58
CA THR A 271 -8.77 5.89 31.50
C THR A 271 -9.49 5.76 30.16
N GLY A 272 -8.89 5.06 29.17
CA GLY A 272 -9.43 4.93 27.81
C GLY A 272 -9.15 6.15 26.92
N SER A 273 -8.31 7.08 27.36
CA SER A 273 -7.97 8.30 26.62
C SER A 273 -6.77 8.07 25.69
N ARG A 274 -6.77 8.77 24.55
CA ARG A 274 -5.63 8.77 23.63
C ARG A 274 -4.42 9.44 24.32
N PRO A 275 -3.20 8.90 24.16
CA PRO A 275 -2.02 9.55 24.72
C PRO A 275 -1.84 10.95 24.10
N GLY A 276 -1.44 11.92 24.92
CA GLY A 276 -1.09 13.24 24.41
C GLY A 276 0.17 13.18 23.53
N LYS A 277 0.41 14.21 22.70
CA LYS A 277 1.59 14.28 21.82
C LYS A 277 2.92 14.01 22.56
N ARG A 278 3.07 14.58 23.77
CA ARG A 278 4.26 14.37 24.62
C ARG A 278 4.40 12.93 25.11
N ASP A 279 3.30 12.29 25.46
CA ASP A 279 3.30 10.90 25.93
C ASP A 279 3.63 9.95 24.79
N LEU A 280 3.11 10.21 23.58
CA LEU A 280 3.44 9.45 22.38
C LEU A 280 4.93 9.55 22.01
N ALA A 281 5.49 10.76 22.01
CA ALA A 281 6.92 10.96 21.75
C ALA A 281 7.79 10.20 22.77
N GLU A 282 7.41 10.21 24.05
CA GLU A 282 8.09 9.47 25.10
C GLU A 282 7.96 7.94 24.93
N LEU A 283 6.79 7.43 24.54
CA LEU A 283 6.60 6.01 24.22
C LEU A 283 7.46 5.58 23.03
N ALA A 284 7.48 6.36 21.96
CA ALA A 284 8.31 6.11 20.79
C ALA A 284 9.80 6.10 21.15
N ARG A 285 10.25 7.05 21.97
CA ARG A 285 11.62 7.15 22.49
C ARG A 285 12.01 5.90 23.30
N ARG A 286 11.18 5.50 24.27
CA ARG A 286 11.42 4.30 25.10
C ARG A 286 11.45 3.03 24.26
N SER A 287 10.52 2.87 23.32
CA SER A 287 10.52 1.72 22.41
C SER A 287 11.79 1.69 21.55
N GLY A 288 12.28 2.86 21.14
CA GLY A 288 13.57 3.00 20.46
C GLY A 288 14.77 2.59 21.31
N GLU A 289 14.78 2.88 22.62
CA GLU A 289 15.81 2.43 23.55
C GLU A 289 15.79 0.90 23.73
N VAL A 290 14.60 0.31 23.85
CA VAL A 290 14.45 -1.15 23.92
C VAL A 290 14.98 -1.82 22.66
N ARG A 291 14.68 -1.25 21.49
CA ARG A 291 15.20 -1.73 20.21
C ARG A 291 16.72 -1.66 20.14
N SER A 292 17.33 -0.54 20.50
CA SER A 292 18.80 -0.42 20.47
C SER A 292 19.46 -1.36 21.48
N GLY A 293 18.89 -1.55 22.68
CA GLY A 293 19.36 -2.56 23.62
C GLY A 293 19.27 -4.00 23.06
N ARG A 294 18.23 -4.31 22.27
CA ARG A 294 18.12 -5.58 21.55
C ARG A 294 19.14 -5.71 20.41
N SER A 295 19.46 -4.60 19.75
CA SER A 295 20.54 -4.52 18.74
C SER A 295 21.88 -4.92 19.33
N ASP A 296 22.28 -4.27 20.42
CA ASP A 296 23.57 -4.53 21.08
C ASP A 296 23.69 -6.01 21.51
N GLN A 297 22.64 -6.55 22.13
CA GLN A 297 22.58 -7.97 22.51
C GLN A 297 22.74 -8.92 21.31
N THR A 298 22.14 -8.57 20.17
CA THR A 298 22.20 -9.38 18.95
C THR A 298 23.60 -9.34 18.34
N VAL A 299 24.22 -8.15 18.27
CA VAL A 299 25.60 -7.97 17.80
C VAL A 299 26.58 -8.78 18.65
N GLU A 300 26.49 -8.66 19.98
CA GLU A 300 27.33 -9.42 20.90
C GLU A 300 27.17 -10.94 20.73
N ALA A 301 25.92 -11.41 20.58
CA ALA A 301 25.64 -12.83 20.38
C ALA A 301 26.26 -13.36 19.07
N LEU A 302 26.17 -12.60 17.99
CA LEU A 302 26.79 -12.95 16.71
C LEU A 302 28.32 -12.94 16.81
N ARG A 303 28.93 -11.97 17.49
CA ARG A 303 30.38 -11.93 17.72
C ARG A 303 30.86 -13.13 18.54
N ARG A 304 30.16 -13.47 19.63
CA ARG A 304 30.47 -14.66 20.43
C ARG A 304 30.36 -15.94 19.60
N ASN A 305 29.32 -16.05 18.77
CA ASN A 305 29.18 -17.18 17.85
C ASN A 305 30.33 -17.23 16.85
N ALA A 306 30.64 -16.11 16.17
CA ALA A 306 31.73 -16.03 15.20
C ALA A 306 33.08 -16.44 15.80
N ALA A 307 33.39 -15.99 17.03
CA ALA A 307 34.61 -16.35 17.73
C ALA A 307 34.71 -17.85 18.10
N SER A 308 33.57 -18.54 18.18
CA SER A 308 33.52 -19.99 18.45
C SER A 308 33.63 -20.86 17.19
N LEU A 309 33.55 -20.24 16.00
CA LEU A 309 33.60 -20.94 14.72
C LEU A 309 35.03 -21.06 14.19
N PRO A 310 35.32 -22.09 13.37
CA PRO A 310 36.60 -22.18 12.68
C PRO A 310 36.86 -20.98 11.77
N GLU A 311 38.13 -20.68 11.52
CA GLU A 311 38.54 -19.62 10.59
C GLU A 311 37.88 -19.79 9.22
N GLY A 312 37.38 -18.67 8.65
CA GLY A 312 36.63 -18.67 7.39
C GLY A 312 35.18 -19.19 7.47
N SER A 313 34.67 -19.48 8.67
CA SER A 313 33.26 -19.79 8.92
C SER A 313 32.55 -18.62 9.60
N TYR A 314 31.27 -18.44 9.30
CA TYR A 314 30.46 -17.32 9.80
C TYR A 314 29.17 -17.83 10.46
N PRO A 315 28.61 -17.09 11.42
CA PRO A 315 27.27 -17.35 11.91
C PRO A 315 26.28 -17.42 10.75
N ARG A 316 25.47 -18.48 10.68
CA ARG A 316 24.46 -18.66 9.61
C ARG A 316 23.11 -18.14 10.08
N VAL A 317 22.51 -17.23 9.31
CA VAL A 317 21.25 -16.57 9.70
C VAL A 317 20.29 -16.45 8.52
N SER A 318 18.97 -16.56 8.79
CA SER A 318 17.97 -16.05 7.84
C SER A 318 17.95 -14.53 7.96
N LEU A 319 18.09 -13.81 6.85
CA LEU A 319 18.31 -12.37 6.85
C LEU A 319 17.14 -11.58 6.24
N MET A 320 16.79 -10.45 6.86
CA MET A 320 15.98 -9.39 6.28
C MET A 320 16.78 -8.08 6.31
N ILE A 321 16.90 -7.40 5.17
CA ILE A 321 17.58 -6.10 5.05
C ILE A 321 16.54 -5.02 4.76
N GLY A 322 16.55 -3.95 5.55
CA GLY A 322 15.50 -2.95 5.56
C GLY A 322 14.32 -3.35 6.43
N GLY A 323 13.25 -2.56 6.37
CA GLY A 323 12.16 -2.67 7.33
C GLY A 323 11.03 -1.68 7.04
N GLY A 324 10.75 -0.85 8.03
CA GLY A 324 9.57 0.02 8.05
C GLY A 324 8.27 -0.77 8.15
N ALA A 325 7.26 -0.38 7.37
CA ALA A 325 5.97 -1.08 7.32
C ALA A 325 6.08 -2.58 7.00
N ALA A 326 7.12 -3.01 6.26
CA ALA A 326 7.31 -4.42 5.91
C ALA A 326 7.61 -5.32 7.13
N LEU A 327 7.93 -4.73 8.30
CA LEU A 327 8.06 -5.45 9.56
C LEU A 327 6.76 -6.16 10.01
N ALA A 328 5.61 -5.82 9.44
CA ALA A 328 4.40 -6.63 9.60
C ALA A 328 4.62 -8.10 9.17
N GLY A 329 5.49 -8.32 8.19
CA GLY A 329 5.82 -9.64 7.63
C GLY A 329 7.02 -10.36 8.23
N ARG A 330 7.74 -9.75 9.19
CA ARG A 330 8.98 -10.37 9.69
C ARG A 330 8.71 -11.65 10.48
N SER A 331 9.59 -12.63 10.27
CA SER A 331 9.60 -13.85 11.09
C SER A 331 10.26 -13.59 12.46
N PRO A 332 9.79 -14.23 13.55
CA PRO A 332 10.47 -14.22 14.85
C PRO A 332 11.96 -14.63 14.79
N ASP A 333 12.30 -15.57 13.91
CA ASP A 333 13.63 -16.19 13.83
C ASP A 333 14.57 -15.54 12.80
N GLN A 334 14.07 -14.56 12.04
CA GLN A 334 14.84 -13.86 11.02
C GLN A 334 15.61 -12.69 11.66
N LEU A 335 16.91 -12.60 11.35
CA LEU A 335 17.71 -11.43 11.70
C LEU A 335 17.28 -10.25 10.83
N VAL A 336 16.82 -9.17 11.46
CA VAL A 336 16.52 -7.91 10.80
C VAL A 336 17.73 -6.97 10.89
N VAL A 337 18.16 -6.40 9.78
CA VAL A 337 19.13 -5.31 9.74
C VAL A 337 18.46 -4.10 9.11
N ASP A 338 18.15 -3.10 9.92
CA ASP A 338 17.45 -1.89 9.49
C ASP A 338 17.93 -0.69 10.31
N GLY A 339 18.16 0.44 9.65
CA GLY A 339 18.55 1.67 10.34
C GLY A 339 17.37 2.20 11.16
N ARG A 340 17.55 2.42 12.47
CA ARG A 340 16.47 2.96 13.31
C ARG A 340 16.08 4.35 12.83
N GLY A 341 14.80 4.54 12.55
CA GLY A 341 14.27 5.82 12.09
C GLY A 341 14.72 6.19 10.68
N ARG A 342 15.33 5.28 9.91
CA ARG A 342 15.64 5.48 8.49
C ARG A 342 14.38 5.78 7.67
N TRP A 343 13.26 5.19 8.09
CA TRP A 343 11.95 5.41 7.49
C TRP A 343 11.27 6.59 8.20
N HIS A 344 10.67 7.50 7.42
CA HIS A 344 9.95 8.66 7.94
C HIS A 344 10.85 9.63 8.75
N VAL A 345 11.98 9.99 8.14
CA VAL A 345 12.89 11.05 8.60
C VAL A 345 12.37 12.45 8.28
N ASP A 346 11.49 12.55 7.28
CA ASP A 346 10.77 13.76 6.88
C ASP A 346 10.32 14.57 8.12
N PRO A 347 10.70 15.86 8.25
CA PRO A 347 10.34 16.69 9.40
C PRO A 347 8.86 17.14 9.36
N ILE A 348 7.97 16.30 8.84
CA ILE A 348 6.52 16.52 8.77
C ILE A 348 5.82 15.99 10.02
N MET A 349 4.65 16.54 10.34
CA MET A 349 3.92 16.18 11.57
C MET A 349 3.40 14.73 11.60
N GLY A 350 3.24 14.09 10.44
CA GLY A 350 2.68 12.75 10.31
C GLY A 350 2.77 12.24 8.88
N ILE A 351 2.43 10.96 8.67
CA ILE A 351 2.36 10.40 7.32
C ILE A 351 1.29 11.12 6.49
N VAL A 352 1.36 10.95 5.17
CA VAL A 352 0.48 11.59 4.18
C VAL A 352 -1.00 11.29 4.44
N GLN A 353 -1.32 10.14 5.02
CA GLN A 353 -2.68 9.66 5.23
C GLN A 353 -3.25 9.95 6.63
N SER A 354 -4.57 10.18 6.68
CA SER A 354 -5.34 10.24 7.92
C SER A 354 -5.53 8.87 8.57
N ALA A 355 -5.89 8.86 9.86
CA ALA A 355 -6.20 7.60 10.56
C ALA A 355 -7.34 6.80 9.90
N GLU A 356 -8.32 7.48 9.30
CA GLU A 356 -9.40 6.82 8.57
C GLU A 356 -8.91 6.20 7.26
N GLN A 357 -8.06 6.91 6.51
CA GLN A 357 -7.49 6.42 5.24
C GLN A 357 -6.64 5.17 5.46
N VAL A 358 -5.93 5.07 6.58
CA VAL A 358 -5.14 3.88 6.95
C VAL A 358 -5.82 2.97 7.97
N ARG A 359 -7.16 3.02 8.11
CA ARG A 359 -7.89 2.25 9.14
C ARG A 359 -7.74 0.73 9.04
N HIS A 360 -7.31 0.20 7.89
CA HIS A 360 -7.08 -1.23 7.68
C HIS A 360 -5.68 -1.68 8.15
N LEU A 361 -4.81 -0.75 8.58
CA LEU A 361 -3.50 -1.06 9.14
C LEU A 361 -3.52 -2.13 10.25
N PRO A 362 -4.50 -2.17 11.18
CA PRO A 362 -4.59 -3.21 12.20
C PRO A 362 -4.68 -4.62 11.63
N LYS A 363 -5.21 -4.81 10.40
CA LYS A 363 -5.25 -6.12 9.72
C LYS A 363 -3.85 -6.69 9.48
N SER A 364 -2.82 -5.84 9.41
CA SER A 364 -1.42 -6.27 9.28
C SER A 364 -0.79 -6.70 10.61
N GLY A 365 -1.41 -6.37 11.75
CA GLY A 365 -0.84 -6.57 13.08
C GLY A 365 0.31 -5.63 13.44
N LEU A 366 0.57 -4.60 12.61
CA LEU A 366 1.64 -3.62 12.86
C LEU A 366 1.23 -2.54 13.87
N GLY A 367 0.03 -1.97 13.73
CA GLY A 367 -0.40 -0.84 14.57
C GLY A 367 -1.84 -0.39 14.36
N ASP A 368 -2.26 0.57 15.18
CA ASP A 368 -3.62 1.13 15.18
C ASP A 368 -3.62 2.67 15.16
N PRO A 369 -3.93 3.30 14.02
CA PRO A 369 -4.04 4.75 13.90
C PRO A 369 -5.03 5.42 14.85
N ALA A 370 -6.17 4.78 15.12
CA ALA A 370 -7.26 5.34 15.92
C ALA A 370 -6.91 5.45 17.41
N ALA A 371 -5.87 4.75 17.86
CA ALA A 371 -5.36 4.84 19.22
C ALA A 371 -4.68 6.19 19.52
N PHE A 372 -4.24 6.93 18.49
CA PHE A 372 -3.40 8.12 18.66
C PHE A 372 -4.06 9.42 18.20
N VAL A 373 -4.86 9.39 17.13
CA VAL A 373 -5.44 10.61 16.53
C VAL A 373 -6.89 10.44 16.08
N GLY A 374 -7.57 11.54 15.78
CA GLY A 374 -8.92 11.53 15.23
C GLY A 374 -8.97 10.99 13.79
N PRO A 375 -10.17 10.65 13.29
CA PRO A 375 -10.33 10.04 11.96
C PRO A 375 -9.77 10.89 10.82
N ASN A 376 -9.90 12.22 10.90
CA ASN A 376 -9.44 13.16 9.88
C ASN A 376 -7.99 13.65 10.10
N ASP A 377 -7.37 13.27 11.22
CA ASP A 377 -6.02 13.69 11.55
C ASP A 377 -4.99 12.75 10.93
N ARG A 378 -3.89 13.30 10.44
CA ARG A 378 -2.74 12.54 9.94
C ARG A 378 -2.11 11.70 11.04
N VAL A 379 -1.68 10.48 10.70
CA VAL A 379 -1.05 9.59 11.67
C VAL A 379 0.34 10.11 12.04
N PRO A 380 0.63 10.38 13.33
CA PRO A 380 1.90 10.97 13.74
C PRO A 380 3.09 10.05 13.48
N LEU A 381 4.25 10.61 13.12
CA LEU A 381 5.47 9.83 12.89
C LEU A 381 5.93 9.09 14.16
N ASP A 382 5.68 9.64 15.35
CA ASP A 382 6.01 8.96 16.60
C ASP A 382 5.19 7.67 16.82
N ALA A 383 3.94 7.61 16.34
CA ALA A 383 3.16 6.37 16.37
C ALA A 383 3.76 5.32 15.43
N ILE A 384 4.19 5.73 14.24
CA ILE A 384 4.87 4.86 13.27
C ILE A 384 6.17 4.30 13.86
N ARG A 385 7.01 5.17 14.43
CA ARG A 385 8.26 4.78 15.10
C ARG A 385 8.01 3.80 16.24
N LEU A 386 6.98 4.03 17.05
CA LEU A 386 6.58 3.12 18.12
C LEU A 386 6.28 1.71 17.55
N TRP A 387 5.40 1.62 16.55
CA TRP A 387 5.00 0.33 15.96
C TRP A 387 6.15 -0.40 15.27
N GLU A 388 7.00 0.32 14.53
CA GLU A 388 8.18 -0.26 13.89
C GLU A 388 9.15 -0.82 14.92
N ASN A 389 9.42 -0.08 16.00
CA ASN A 389 10.28 -0.53 17.07
C ASN A 389 9.70 -1.77 17.78
N GLU A 390 8.41 -1.76 18.11
CA GLU A 390 7.72 -2.91 18.72
C GLU A 390 7.71 -4.14 17.81
N ALA A 391 7.54 -3.95 16.49
CA ALA A 391 7.64 -5.03 15.53
C ALA A 391 9.07 -5.57 15.44
N ALA A 392 10.08 -4.70 15.35
CA ALA A 392 11.48 -5.06 15.23
C ALA A 392 11.99 -5.90 16.42
N VAL A 393 11.55 -5.63 17.65
CA VAL A 393 12.03 -6.33 18.85
C VAL A 393 11.42 -7.71 19.11
N LYS A 394 10.44 -8.16 18.30
CA LYS A 394 9.88 -9.54 18.38
C LYS A 394 10.91 -10.66 18.07
N GLY A 395 12.20 -10.35 17.89
CA GLY A 395 13.29 -11.29 17.56
C GLY A 395 14.64 -10.58 17.40
N PRO A 396 15.63 -11.19 16.71
CA PRO A 396 16.95 -10.58 16.49
C PRO A 396 16.86 -9.38 15.54
N VAL A 397 17.40 -8.24 15.96
CA VAL A 397 17.47 -7.00 15.15
C VAL A 397 18.85 -6.38 15.34
N ILE A 398 19.36 -5.70 14.32
CA ILE A 398 20.54 -4.83 14.40
C ILE A 398 20.16 -3.48 13.79
N ASP A 399 20.38 -2.42 14.56
CA ASP A 399 20.31 -1.05 14.08
C ASP A 399 21.57 -0.79 13.23
N GLY A 400 21.42 -0.68 11.91
CA GLY A 400 22.57 -0.49 11.02
C GLY A 400 22.30 -0.76 9.54
N HIS A 401 23.38 -0.95 8.80
CA HIS A 401 23.36 -1.23 7.37
C HIS A 401 24.00 -2.58 7.07
N ALA A 402 23.45 -3.29 6.09
CA ALA A 402 24.04 -4.51 5.55
C ALA A 402 24.47 -4.29 4.10
N ALA A 403 25.67 -4.75 3.76
CA ALA A 403 26.12 -4.94 2.39
C ALA A 403 26.20 -6.43 2.10
N LEU A 404 25.67 -6.87 0.95
CA LEU A 404 25.81 -8.25 0.49
C LEU A 404 27.08 -8.41 -0.32
N SER A 405 27.65 -9.60 -0.28
CA SER A 405 28.75 -10.01 -1.14
C SER A 405 28.70 -11.52 -1.36
N VAL A 406 29.38 -11.98 -2.41
CA VAL A 406 29.59 -13.41 -2.65
C VAL A 406 31.08 -13.69 -2.49
N ASP A 407 31.44 -14.66 -1.65
CA ASP A 407 32.84 -15.03 -1.46
C ASP A 407 33.36 -15.98 -2.55
N ASP A 408 34.68 -16.23 -2.55
CA ASP A 408 35.35 -17.14 -3.50
C ASP A 408 34.80 -18.59 -3.46
N ARG A 409 34.11 -18.95 -2.36
CA ARG A 409 33.43 -20.24 -2.21
C ARG A 409 31.96 -20.14 -2.59
N GLY A 410 31.54 -19.09 -3.30
CA GLY A 410 30.17 -18.84 -3.75
C GLY A 410 29.13 -18.76 -2.64
N ARG A 411 29.52 -18.45 -1.39
CA ARG A 411 28.59 -18.27 -0.27
C ARG A 411 28.10 -16.82 -0.27
N LEU A 412 26.79 -16.64 -0.09
CA LEU A 412 26.22 -15.32 0.12
C LEU A 412 26.51 -14.85 1.55
N LEU A 413 27.28 -13.78 1.67
CA LEU A 413 27.64 -13.15 2.92
C LEU A 413 26.94 -11.80 3.07
N ALA A 414 26.66 -11.42 4.32
CA ALA A 414 26.23 -10.08 4.67
C ALA A 414 27.22 -9.48 5.67
N THR A 415 27.83 -8.36 5.29
CA THR A 415 28.64 -7.54 6.19
C THR A 415 27.75 -6.45 6.77
N ILE A 416 27.53 -6.53 8.08
CA ILE A 416 26.64 -5.66 8.83
C ILE A 416 27.48 -4.63 9.56
N ALA A 417 27.23 -3.34 9.32
CA ALA A 417 27.81 -2.22 10.05
C ALA A 417 26.76 -1.68 11.03
N PRO A 418 26.84 -2.04 12.34
CA PRO A 418 25.91 -1.53 13.34
C PRO A 418 26.13 -0.04 13.58
N THR A 419 25.05 0.71 13.78
CA THR A 419 25.10 2.15 14.04
C THR A 419 25.73 2.42 15.41
N GLY A 420 26.75 3.28 15.46
CA GLY A 420 27.40 3.71 16.71
C GLY A 420 28.37 2.70 17.32
N ASP A 421 28.56 1.54 16.69
CA ASP A 421 29.47 0.50 17.17
C ASP A 421 30.93 0.80 16.79
N ARG A 422 31.82 0.71 17.78
CA ARG A 422 33.25 1.00 17.64
C ARG A 422 34.09 -0.24 17.33
N ASP A 423 33.55 -1.43 17.57
CA ASP A 423 34.27 -2.70 17.41
C ASP A 423 34.22 -3.22 15.96
N GLY A 424 33.59 -2.46 15.06
CA GLY A 424 33.59 -2.71 13.62
C GLY A 424 32.50 -3.66 13.14
N PRO A 425 32.45 -3.95 11.83
CA PRO A 425 31.36 -4.70 11.22
C PRO A 425 31.35 -6.17 11.64
N VAL A 426 30.17 -6.80 11.56
CA VAL A 426 29.96 -8.23 11.78
C VAL A 426 29.59 -8.90 10.46
N THR A 427 30.23 -10.03 10.14
CA THR A 427 29.92 -10.79 8.92
C THR A 427 29.15 -12.06 9.25
N VAL A 428 28.07 -12.30 8.52
CA VAL A 428 27.22 -13.49 8.66
C VAL A 428 27.05 -14.17 7.30
N GLU A 429 26.86 -15.49 7.30
CA GLU A 429 26.45 -16.24 6.10
C GLU A 429 24.91 -16.24 6.01
N VAL A 430 24.39 -15.91 4.85
CA VAL A 430 22.95 -15.85 4.60
C VAL A 430 22.41 -17.26 4.33
N LYS A 431 21.48 -17.70 5.17
CA LYS A 431 20.76 -18.97 5.01
C LYS A 431 19.54 -18.75 4.10
N GLY A 432 19.53 -19.40 2.94
CA GLY A 432 18.43 -19.30 1.98
C GLY A 432 18.40 -17.95 1.27
N ALA A 433 17.22 -17.52 0.82
CA ALA A 433 17.03 -16.23 0.16
C ALA A 433 16.87 -15.10 1.19
N PRO A 434 17.70 -14.03 1.18
CA PRO A 434 17.43 -12.86 2.00
C PRO A 434 16.13 -12.18 1.55
N VAL A 435 15.47 -11.54 2.51
CA VAL A 435 14.35 -10.63 2.23
C VAL A 435 14.87 -9.21 2.17
N VAL A 436 14.54 -8.48 1.12
CA VAL A 436 14.94 -7.10 0.90
C VAL A 436 13.70 -6.20 0.90
N ALA A 437 13.67 -5.26 1.85
CA ALA A 437 12.58 -4.31 2.03
C ALA A 437 13.15 -2.91 2.32
N THR A 438 13.99 -2.42 1.41
CA THR A 438 14.77 -1.18 1.59
C THR A 438 14.04 0.06 1.06
N GLY A 439 12.72 0.07 1.07
CA GLY A 439 11.90 1.20 0.61
C GLY A 439 12.04 1.55 -0.88
N VAL A 440 11.48 2.68 -1.26
CA VAL A 440 11.47 3.14 -2.65
C VAL A 440 12.88 3.61 -3.10
N PRO A 441 13.29 3.38 -4.36
CA PRO A 441 14.57 3.87 -4.90
C PRO A 441 14.68 5.39 -4.85
N PRO A 442 15.89 5.99 -4.84
CA PRO A 442 16.04 7.44 -4.80
C PRO A 442 15.43 8.15 -6.02
N GLU A 443 15.13 9.44 -5.87
CA GLU A 443 14.65 10.31 -6.96
C GLU A 443 15.71 10.50 -8.07
N ILE A 444 15.26 10.78 -9.30
CA ILE A 444 16.17 11.04 -10.43
C ILE A 444 16.58 12.50 -10.54
N ILE A 445 17.78 12.73 -11.09
CA ILE A 445 18.21 14.08 -11.49
C ILE A 445 17.51 14.53 -12.78
N PRO A 446 17.26 15.84 -12.95
CA PRO A 446 16.68 16.40 -14.18
C PRO A 446 17.52 16.11 -15.42
N GLY A 447 16.88 15.59 -16.47
CA GLY A 447 17.49 15.33 -17.77
C GLY A 447 18.13 13.95 -17.95
N ALA A 448 18.27 13.14 -16.88
CA ALA A 448 18.77 11.77 -17.01
C ALA A 448 17.78 10.85 -17.77
N SER A 449 18.30 9.83 -18.46
CA SER A 449 17.48 8.77 -19.05
C SER A 449 16.76 8.01 -17.92
N ARG A 450 15.50 7.62 -18.16
CA ARG A 450 14.75 6.77 -17.22
C ARG A 450 15.15 5.30 -17.31
N ASP A 451 15.65 4.87 -18.47
CA ASP A 451 16.06 3.50 -18.72
C ASP A 451 17.51 3.26 -18.24
N LEU A 452 18.36 4.30 -18.30
CA LEU A 452 19.75 4.26 -17.83
C LEU A 452 20.07 5.44 -16.89
N PRO A 453 19.52 5.47 -15.67
CA PRO A 453 19.54 6.67 -14.83
C PRO A 453 20.80 6.85 -13.97
N THR A 454 21.71 5.88 -13.93
CA THR A 454 22.82 5.87 -12.98
C THR A 454 24.19 6.02 -13.64
N PHE A 455 25.14 6.58 -12.89
CA PHE A 455 26.53 6.66 -13.34
C PHE A 455 27.16 5.29 -13.61
N PRO A 456 27.13 4.28 -12.70
CA PRO A 456 27.85 3.03 -12.92
C PRO A 456 27.41 2.29 -14.19
N GLU A 457 26.10 2.26 -14.44
CA GLU A 457 25.54 1.62 -15.62
C GLU A 457 25.86 2.38 -16.91
N SER A 458 25.72 3.70 -16.89
CA SER A 458 26.05 4.55 -18.04
C SER A 458 27.54 4.48 -18.39
N ALA A 459 28.42 4.50 -17.37
CA ALA A 459 29.85 4.37 -17.55
C ALA A 459 30.24 3.00 -18.14
N ARG A 460 29.58 1.92 -17.70
CA ARG A 460 29.78 0.58 -18.25
C ARG A 460 29.36 0.49 -19.70
N ILE A 461 28.19 1.01 -20.08
CA ILE A 461 27.70 0.99 -21.48
C ILE A 461 28.65 1.76 -22.40
N VAL A 462 29.12 2.93 -21.97
CA VAL A 462 30.14 3.70 -22.70
C VAL A 462 31.45 2.90 -22.81
N ALA A 463 31.90 2.26 -21.73
CA ALA A 463 33.11 1.43 -21.76
C ALA A 463 32.97 0.22 -22.70
N ASP A 464 31.80 -0.42 -22.71
CA ASP A 464 31.50 -1.55 -23.58
C ASP A 464 31.49 -1.11 -25.06
N GLU A 465 30.90 0.04 -25.37
CA GLU A 465 30.93 0.62 -26.72
C GLU A 465 32.35 0.95 -27.17
N ILE A 466 33.15 1.62 -26.33
CA ILE A 466 34.56 1.92 -26.62
C ILE A 466 35.33 0.62 -26.87
N SER A 467 35.08 -0.43 -26.07
CA SER A 467 35.78 -1.71 -26.23
C SER A 467 35.53 -2.40 -27.58
N ARG A 468 34.41 -2.10 -28.26
CA ARG A 468 34.12 -2.61 -29.61
C ARG A 468 35.11 -2.13 -30.67
N GLY A 469 35.80 -1.00 -30.43
CA GLY A 469 36.89 -0.53 -31.29
C GLY A 469 38.05 -1.53 -31.39
N GLY A 470 38.23 -2.39 -30.38
CA GLY A 470 39.13 -3.56 -30.41
C GLY A 470 40.64 -3.25 -30.39
N ASP A 471 41.05 -1.99 -30.56
CA ASP A 471 42.44 -1.59 -30.46
C ASP A 471 42.92 -1.48 -28.99
N ARG A 472 44.23 -1.49 -28.79
CA ARG A 472 44.84 -1.51 -27.45
C ARG A 472 44.50 -0.28 -26.62
N GLU A 473 44.32 0.88 -27.27
CA GLU A 473 43.99 2.14 -26.61
C GLU A 473 42.54 2.11 -26.12
N SER A 474 41.61 1.68 -26.99
CA SER A 474 40.20 1.50 -26.67
C SER A 474 39.97 0.49 -25.55
N LEU A 475 40.64 -0.67 -25.58
CA LEU A 475 40.54 -1.68 -24.51
C LEU A 475 41.09 -1.17 -23.17
N ALA A 476 42.21 -0.45 -23.18
CA ALA A 476 42.79 0.13 -21.97
C ALA A 476 41.90 1.25 -21.39
N ALA A 477 41.29 2.07 -22.25
CA ALA A 477 40.35 3.10 -21.84
C ALA A 477 39.09 2.47 -21.22
N ALA A 478 38.47 1.49 -21.88
CA ALA A 478 37.30 0.78 -21.37
C ALA A 478 37.56 0.17 -19.97
N GLU A 479 38.70 -0.50 -19.78
CA GLU A 479 39.05 -1.11 -18.49
C GLU A 479 39.26 -0.08 -17.38
N ARG A 480 39.80 1.10 -17.73
CA ARG A 480 39.92 2.22 -16.78
C ARG A 480 38.55 2.76 -16.40
N LEU A 481 37.66 2.99 -17.37
CA LEU A 481 36.32 3.53 -17.13
C LEU A 481 35.48 2.61 -16.22
N ARG A 482 35.57 1.28 -16.39
CA ARG A 482 34.86 0.30 -15.53
C ARG A 482 35.26 0.36 -14.05
N ARG A 483 36.42 0.92 -13.73
CA ARG A 483 36.95 1.02 -12.35
C ARG A 483 36.75 2.40 -11.74
N LEU A 484 36.14 3.33 -12.48
CA LEU A 484 35.95 4.69 -11.97
C LEU A 484 34.93 4.69 -10.83
N PRO A 485 35.23 5.35 -9.70
CA PRO A 485 34.24 5.56 -8.65
C PRO A 485 33.17 6.54 -9.14
N ASP A 486 31.98 6.49 -8.54
CA ASP A 486 30.93 7.49 -8.80
C ASP A 486 31.31 8.84 -8.15
N THR A 487 31.96 9.71 -8.92
CA THR A 487 32.35 11.05 -8.49
C THR A 487 32.13 12.06 -9.62
N PRO A 488 31.97 13.36 -9.32
CA PRO A 488 31.86 14.39 -10.36
C PRO A 488 33.02 14.38 -11.37
N GLY A 489 34.25 14.09 -10.92
CA GLY A 489 35.40 13.98 -11.81
C GLY A 489 35.31 12.78 -12.76
N SER A 490 34.77 11.65 -12.28
CA SER A 490 34.58 10.44 -13.07
C SER A 490 33.55 10.61 -14.18
N VAL A 491 32.45 11.34 -13.93
CA VAL A 491 31.44 11.64 -14.96
C VAL A 491 32.09 12.35 -16.15
N ARG A 492 32.91 13.37 -15.87
CA ARG A 492 33.62 14.12 -16.90
C ARG A 492 34.61 13.26 -17.68
N GLU A 493 35.34 12.40 -16.99
CA GLU A 493 36.30 11.48 -17.61
C GLU A 493 35.62 10.51 -18.59
N VAL A 494 34.44 9.98 -18.24
CA VAL A 494 33.66 9.12 -19.13
C VAL A 494 33.14 9.90 -20.35
N LEU A 495 32.65 11.13 -20.16
CA LEU A 495 32.18 11.97 -21.27
C LEU A 495 33.29 12.34 -22.25
N ASP A 496 34.46 12.74 -21.74
CA ASP A 496 35.61 13.09 -22.57
C ASP A 496 36.12 11.86 -23.34
N ALA A 497 36.05 10.65 -22.75
CA ALA A 497 36.33 9.40 -23.44
C ALA A 497 35.29 9.08 -24.52
N ALA A 498 34.00 9.21 -24.22
CA ALA A 498 32.92 9.00 -25.18
C ALA A 498 33.09 9.90 -26.42
N GLU A 499 33.46 11.17 -26.22
CA GLU A 499 33.75 12.11 -27.31
C GLU A 499 35.01 11.70 -28.08
N ARG A 500 36.11 11.38 -27.39
CA ARG A 500 37.39 10.97 -28.01
C ARG A 500 37.24 9.73 -28.91
N PHE A 501 36.46 8.75 -28.46
CA PHE A 501 36.28 7.47 -29.16
C PHE A 501 35.04 7.44 -30.05
N GLY A 502 34.31 8.56 -30.18
CA GLY A 502 33.21 8.70 -31.13
C GLY A 502 31.97 7.86 -30.80
N VAL A 503 31.63 7.71 -29.50
CA VAL A 503 30.41 7.02 -29.07
C VAL A 503 29.18 7.75 -29.61
N ASP A 504 28.28 7.02 -30.27
CA ASP A 504 27.10 7.57 -30.94
C ASP A 504 26.17 8.28 -29.93
N PRO A 505 25.88 9.59 -30.13
CA PRO A 505 24.97 10.32 -29.26
C PRO A 505 23.49 10.10 -29.59
N ASP A 506 23.12 9.20 -30.51
CA ASP A 506 21.72 8.89 -30.84
C ASP A 506 20.92 8.48 -29.57
N PRO A 507 19.97 9.32 -29.10
CA PRO A 507 19.25 9.08 -27.86
C PRO A 507 18.34 7.84 -27.90
N ASP A 508 18.08 7.26 -29.07
CA ASP A 508 17.24 6.07 -29.19
C ASP A 508 18.00 4.76 -28.91
N GLY A 509 19.34 4.80 -28.82
CA GLY A 509 20.18 3.66 -28.46
C GLY A 509 20.77 3.74 -27.04
N ASP A 510 21.09 2.58 -26.44
CA ASP A 510 21.71 2.50 -25.11
C ASP A 510 22.94 3.42 -24.94
N PRO A 511 23.88 3.53 -25.91
CA PRO A 511 25.03 4.43 -25.77
C PRO A 511 24.63 5.91 -25.70
N GLY A 512 23.68 6.37 -26.52
CA GLY A 512 23.24 7.75 -26.49
C GLY A 512 22.43 8.09 -25.25
N GLN A 513 21.63 7.16 -24.74
CA GLN A 513 20.95 7.31 -23.44
C GLN A 513 21.93 7.36 -22.27
N ALA A 514 22.98 6.53 -22.29
CA ALA A 514 24.06 6.59 -21.29
C ALA A 514 24.78 7.95 -21.34
N VAL A 515 25.11 8.44 -22.54
CA VAL A 515 25.70 9.78 -22.74
C VAL A 515 24.76 10.89 -22.27
N GLN A 516 23.45 10.77 -22.49
CA GLN A 516 22.44 11.71 -21.99
C GLN A 516 22.48 11.79 -20.46
N THR A 517 22.44 10.65 -19.77
CA THR A 517 22.52 10.59 -18.30
C THR A 517 23.81 11.19 -17.77
N LEU A 518 24.95 10.87 -18.38
CA LEU A 518 26.24 11.43 -17.99
C LEU A 518 26.29 12.96 -18.19
N LYS A 519 25.72 13.49 -19.28
CA LYS A 519 25.60 14.95 -19.49
C LYS A 519 24.70 15.62 -18.45
N ALA A 520 23.62 14.97 -18.06
CA ALA A 520 22.73 15.45 -17.00
C ALA A 520 23.47 15.48 -15.65
N LEU A 521 24.20 14.41 -15.30
CA LEU A 521 25.03 14.34 -14.09
C LEU A 521 26.11 15.42 -14.07
N ASP A 522 26.82 15.65 -15.17
CA ASP A 522 27.83 16.71 -15.28
C ASP A 522 27.21 18.10 -15.06
N THR A 523 26.06 18.36 -15.68
CA THR A 523 25.33 19.63 -15.54
C THR A 523 24.86 19.84 -14.09
N TRP A 524 24.27 18.81 -13.48
CA TRP A 524 23.84 18.81 -12.10
C TRP A 524 25.01 19.09 -11.14
N ASN A 525 26.11 18.36 -11.29
CA ASN A 525 27.30 18.50 -10.44
C ASN A 525 27.92 19.91 -10.55
N ARG A 526 28.01 20.48 -11.76
CA ARG A 526 28.50 21.86 -11.95
C ARG A 526 27.59 22.89 -11.30
N ALA A 527 26.27 22.73 -11.43
CA ALA A 527 25.31 23.64 -10.81
C ALA A 527 25.33 23.52 -9.26
N ALA A 528 25.41 22.30 -8.72
CA ALA A 528 25.54 22.05 -7.28
C ALA A 528 26.84 22.66 -6.70
N GLN A 529 27.96 22.58 -7.43
CA GLN A 529 29.22 23.23 -7.04
C GLN A 529 29.14 24.76 -7.09
N ALA A 530 28.45 25.32 -8.08
CA ALA A 530 28.30 26.77 -8.22
C ALA A 530 27.33 27.38 -7.20
N ALA A 531 26.35 26.60 -6.73
CA ALA A 531 25.35 27.02 -5.75
C ALA A 531 25.15 25.98 -4.63
N PRO A 532 26.14 25.79 -3.73
CA PRO A 532 26.06 24.79 -2.67
C PRO A 532 24.82 24.97 -1.79
N GLY A 533 24.14 23.87 -1.48
CA GLY A 533 22.94 23.86 -0.63
C GLY A 533 21.67 24.46 -1.27
N ARG A 534 21.70 24.80 -2.56
CA ARG A 534 20.55 25.38 -3.28
C ARG A 534 20.02 24.50 -4.42
N LEU A 535 20.73 23.44 -4.76
CA LEU A 535 20.31 22.44 -5.73
C LEU A 535 20.23 21.09 -5.01
N LEU A 536 19.02 20.58 -4.82
CA LEU A 536 18.72 19.46 -3.96
C LEU A 536 17.91 18.41 -4.72
N ILE A 537 18.09 17.14 -4.37
CA ILE A 537 17.15 16.08 -4.73
C ILE A 537 16.07 16.04 -3.63
N GLY A 538 14.86 15.60 -3.97
CA GLY A 538 13.75 15.54 -3.02
C GLY A 538 14.04 14.72 -1.75
N ASP A 539 14.90 13.71 -1.83
CA ASP A 539 15.31 12.92 -0.66
C ASP A 539 16.21 13.75 0.29
N ASP A 540 17.02 14.70 -0.20
CA ASP A 540 17.88 15.55 0.66
C ASP A 540 17.03 16.45 1.59
N VAL A 541 15.94 17.00 1.07
CA VAL A 541 15.01 17.83 1.84
C VAL A 541 14.17 16.97 2.80
N GLY A 542 13.76 15.76 2.38
CA GLY A 542 13.09 14.77 3.23
C GLY A 542 13.97 14.32 4.40
N ASP A 543 15.26 14.07 4.16
CA ASP A 543 16.22 13.65 5.19
C ASP A 543 16.57 14.80 6.17
N GLY A 544 16.15 16.03 5.87
CA GLY A 544 16.44 17.22 6.67
C GLY A 544 17.82 17.83 6.41
N ASP A 545 18.52 17.37 5.38
CA ASP A 545 19.86 17.81 4.98
C ASP A 545 19.80 19.07 4.10
N TYR A 546 19.05 20.08 4.53
CA TYR A 546 18.93 21.36 3.82
C TYR A 546 18.77 22.56 4.75
N ASP A 547 19.11 23.75 4.26
CA ASP A 547 18.88 25.02 4.96
C ASP A 547 17.67 25.75 4.34
N PRO A 548 16.52 25.86 5.06
CA PRO A 548 15.31 26.50 4.55
C PRO A 548 15.44 28.02 4.37
N SER A 549 16.49 28.64 4.92
CA SER A 549 16.73 30.09 4.89
C SER A 549 17.58 30.56 3.70
N VAL A 550 18.10 29.65 2.87
CA VAL A 550 18.94 30.02 1.72
C VAL A 550 18.18 30.89 0.72
N THR A 551 16.86 30.75 0.63
CA THR A 551 16.00 31.58 -0.21
C THR A 551 14.57 31.59 0.30
N ASP A 552 13.83 32.65 -0.08
CA ASP A 552 12.38 32.69 0.06
C ASP A 552 11.66 32.18 -1.21
N GLU A 553 12.37 31.91 -2.31
CA GLU A 553 11.78 31.51 -3.59
C GLU A 553 12.26 30.10 -3.99
N TRP A 554 11.44 29.10 -3.73
CA TRP A 554 11.74 27.70 -3.99
C TRP A 554 11.05 27.21 -5.27
N LEU A 555 11.82 26.58 -6.13
CA LEU A 555 11.33 25.92 -7.33
C LEU A 555 11.43 24.40 -7.15
N ILE A 556 10.31 23.69 -7.23
CA ILE A 556 10.28 22.23 -7.15
C ILE A 556 9.95 21.69 -8.54
N GLY A 557 10.86 20.91 -9.10
CA GLY A 557 10.65 20.18 -10.34
C GLY A 557 9.90 18.88 -10.06
N GLY A 558 8.62 18.84 -10.40
CA GLY A 558 7.71 17.72 -10.18
C GLY A 558 6.43 18.15 -9.47
N ALA A 559 5.37 17.36 -9.65
CA ALA A 559 4.09 17.54 -8.95
C ALA A 559 3.55 16.24 -8.33
N GLY A 560 4.44 15.27 -8.07
CA GLY A 560 4.11 14.02 -7.39
C GLY A 560 4.15 14.12 -5.87
N GLY A 561 3.96 12.99 -5.18
CA GLY A 561 3.93 12.94 -3.71
C GLY A 561 5.21 13.49 -3.04
N ALA A 562 6.39 13.19 -3.60
CA ALA A 562 7.66 13.75 -3.11
C ALA A 562 7.72 15.28 -3.25
N ALA A 563 7.16 15.85 -4.32
CA ALA A 563 7.12 17.30 -4.51
C ALA A 563 6.22 17.98 -3.47
N ILE A 564 5.08 17.37 -3.15
CA ILE A 564 4.14 17.87 -2.14
C ILE A 564 4.74 17.81 -0.73
N ALA A 565 5.37 16.69 -0.38
CA ALA A 565 6.04 16.54 0.91
C ALA A 565 7.15 17.59 1.08
N ASN A 566 7.97 17.79 0.05
CA ASN A 566 9.02 18.81 0.09
C ASN A 566 8.48 20.25 0.12
N ALA A 567 7.36 20.51 -0.56
CA ALA A 567 6.67 21.79 -0.46
C ALA A 567 6.18 22.07 0.97
N GLU A 568 5.58 21.08 1.63
CA GLU A 568 5.17 21.17 3.04
C GLU A 568 6.37 21.48 3.94
N ILE A 569 7.42 20.66 3.86
CA ILE A 569 8.65 20.81 4.66
C ILE A 569 9.23 22.22 4.55
N ILE A 570 9.37 22.73 3.32
CA ILE A 570 9.89 24.07 3.05
C ILE A 570 8.97 25.17 3.63
N LEU A 571 7.66 25.07 3.40
CA LEU A 571 6.69 26.08 3.84
C LEU A 571 6.50 26.13 5.36
N GLU A 572 6.68 24.99 6.04
CA GLU A 572 6.67 24.89 7.50
C GLU A 572 7.96 25.42 8.12
N ALA A 573 9.11 25.13 7.51
CA ALA A 573 10.41 25.52 8.03
C ALA A 573 10.73 27.03 7.83
N ASN A 574 10.24 27.64 6.75
CA ASN A 574 10.40 29.08 6.49
C ASN A 574 9.04 29.77 6.26
N PRO A 575 8.56 30.59 7.22
CA PRO A 575 7.29 31.32 7.09
C PRO A 575 7.21 32.30 5.90
N ASN A 576 8.34 32.75 5.36
CA ASN A 576 8.41 33.66 4.22
C ASN A 576 8.53 32.93 2.88
N ALA A 577 8.79 31.62 2.88
CA ALA A 577 9.02 30.86 1.66
C ALA A 577 7.78 30.85 0.75
N ARG A 578 8.04 30.93 -0.56
CA ARG A 578 7.11 30.71 -1.64
C ARG A 578 7.60 29.52 -2.44
N VAL A 579 6.72 28.56 -2.68
CA VAL A 579 7.01 27.34 -3.42
C VAL A 579 6.26 27.36 -4.75
N THR A 580 7.01 27.20 -5.83
CA THR A 580 6.48 26.97 -7.18
C THR A 580 6.79 25.53 -7.56
N MET A 581 5.76 24.70 -7.69
CA MET A 581 5.88 23.35 -8.23
C MET A 581 5.61 23.38 -9.73
N VAL A 582 6.51 22.80 -10.51
CA VAL A 582 6.40 22.75 -11.98
C VAL A 582 6.61 21.30 -12.40
N GLY A 583 5.67 20.69 -13.10
CA GLY A 583 5.80 19.31 -13.56
C GLY A 583 4.54 18.82 -14.25
N GLY A 584 4.51 17.56 -14.70
CA GLY A 584 3.28 17.00 -15.27
C GLY A 584 2.14 17.01 -14.24
N ARG A 585 0.88 16.95 -14.71
CA ARG A 585 -0.31 16.91 -13.86
C ARG A 585 -0.17 15.94 -12.68
N ALA A 586 -0.46 16.45 -11.47
CA ALA A 586 -0.44 15.67 -10.23
C ALA A 586 -1.35 14.42 -10.35
N PRO A 587 -0.86 13.22 -9.95
CA PRO A 587 -1.67 12.02 -9.89
C PRO A 587 -2.95 12.23 -9.07
N TRP A 588 -4.09 11.73 -9.56
CA TRP A 588 -5.40 11.97 -8.94
C TRP A 588 -5.53 11.42 -7.51
N VAL A 589 -4.76 10.39 -7.14
CA VAL A 589 -4.68 9.91 -5.76
C VAL A 589 -4.31 11.04 -4.79
N LEU A 590 -3.52 12.02 -5.23
CA LEU A 590 -3.10 13.14 -4.39
C LEU A 590 -4.27 14.10 -4.12
N SER A 591 -5.20 14.25 -5.07
CA SER A 591 -6.45 14.97 -4.83
C SER A 591 -7.38 14.29 -3.81
N ASN A 592 -7.01 13.09 -3.35
CA ASN A 592 -7.70 12.35 -2.31
C ASN A 592 -6.89 12.24 -1.02
N ASP A 593 -5.62 12.64 -1.01
CA ASP A 593 -4.75 12.50 0.15
C ASP A 593 -4.92 13.69 1.13
N ALA A 594 -4.76 13.42 2.43
CA ALA A 594 -5.01 14.44 3.45
C ALA A 594 -3.95 15.56 3.43
N GLN A 595 -2.69 15.24 3.18
CA GLN A 595 -1.58 16.21 3.16
C GLN A 595 -1.76 17.23 2.04
N TYR A 596 -2.01 16.80 0.80
CA TYR A 596 -2.09 17.72 -0.33
C TYR A 596 -3.29 18.65 -0.21
N LEU A 597 -4.42 18.13 0.23
CA LEU A 597 -5.62 18.95 0.40
C LEU A 597 -5.45 19.98 1.53
N GLU A 598 -4.84 19.60 2.66
CA GLU A 598 -4.49 20.53 3.74
C GLU A 598 -3.50 21.61 3.25
N LEU A 599 -2.45 21.19 2.53
CA LEU A 599 -1.44 22.09 1.98
C LEU A 599 -2.05 23.11 1.02
N ARG A 600 -2.94 22.67 0.12
CA ARG A 600 -3.66 23.54 -0.83
C ARG A 600 -4.56 24.51 -0.08
N GLN A 601 -5.36 24.05 0.88
CA GLN A 601 -6.24 24.92 1.67
C GLN A 601 -5.47 26.00 2.43
N LYS A 602 -4.27 25.68 2.93
CA LYS A 602 -3.43 26.60 3.71
C LYS A 602 -2.66 27.59 2.83
N HIS A 603 -2.13 27.15 1.69
CA HIS A 603 -1.13 27.93 0.93
C HIS A 603 -1.49 28.21 -0.53
N ASP A 604 -2.44 27.50 -1.13
CA ASP A 604 -2.82 27.71 -2.53
C ASP A 604 -3.97 28.71 -2.64
N ARG A 605 -3.77 29.79 -3.39
CA ARG A 605 -4.75 30.86 -3.55
C ARG A 605 -6.05 30.38 -4.21
N GLU A 606 -5.99 29.40 -5.12
CA GLU A 606 -7.18 28.84 -5.75
C GLU A 606 -8.08 28.10 -4.75
N HIS A 607 -7.51 27.67 -3.63
CA HIS A 607 -8.18 26.91 -2.57
C HIS A 607 -8.40 27.76 -1.30
N GLY A 608 -8.22 29.09 -1.39
CA GLY A 608 -8.43 30.02 -0.27
C GLY A 608 -7.22 30.23 0.64
N GLY A 609 -6.05 29.68 0.29
CA GLY A 609 -4.82 29.81 1.05
C GLY A 609 -4.10 31.16 0.86
N ASP A 610 -2.97 31.31 1.56
CA ASP A 610 -2.17 32.55 1.59
C ASP A 610 -1.41 32.87 0.27
N GLY A 611 -1.42 31.95 -0.70
CA GLY A 611 -0.78 32.11 -2.00
C GLY A 611 0.74 31.93 -1.97
N ARG A 612 1.29 31.22 -0.97
CA ARG A 612 2.68 30.78 -0.93
C ARG A 612 2.94 29.51 -1.74
N LEU A 613 1.90 28.78 -2.14
CA LEU A 613 2.01 27.62 -3.03
C LEU A 613 1.41 27.94 -4.41
N SER A 614 2.11 27.51 -5.46
CA SER A 614 1.62 27.50 -6.83
C SER A 614 2.05 26.21 -7.55
N VAL A 615 1.17 25.65 -8.37
CA VAL A 615 1.40 24.38 -9.09
C VAL A 615 1.11 24.58 -10.57
N HIS A 616 2.08 24.26 -11.43
CA HIS A 616 2.01 24.49 -12.86
C HIS A 616 2.26 23.20 -13.64
N ASP A 617 1.38 22.91 -14.60
CA ASP A 617 1.54 21.79 -15.52
C ASP A 617 2.55 22.14 -16.62
N ALA A 618 3.70 21.48 -16.62
CA ALA A 618 4.72 21.65 -17.65
C ALA A 618 5.63 20.43 -17.78
N ARG A 619 6.15 20.21 -18.99
CA ARG A 619 7.22 19.26 -19.24
C ARG A 619 8.56 19.85 -18.82
N LEU A 620 9.31 19.11 -18.01
CA LEU A 620 10.62 19.53 -17.52
C LEU A 620 11.75 19.01 -18.43
N GLY A 621 12.78 19.84 -18.60
CA GLY A 621 14.05 19.50 -19.22
C GLY A 621 15.17 19.36 -18.17
N ALA A 622 16.41 19.56 -18.59
CA ALA A 622 17.53 19.73 -17.66
C ALA A 622 17.36 21.00 -16.82
N VAL A 623 17.97 21.02 -15.63
CA VAL A 623 17.98 22.23 -14.80
C VAL A 623 18.85 23.31 -15.44
N GLU A 624 18.30 24.52 -15.60
CA GLU A 624 19.04 25.68 -16.07
C GLU A 624 19.37 26.59 -14.89
N MET A 625 20.61 27.08 -14.83
CA MET A 625 21.08 27.99 -13.78
C MET A 625 21.66 29.25 -14.41
N SER A 626 21.24 30.42 -13.90
CA SER A 626 21.82 31.71 -14.21
C SER A 626 22.17 32.46 -12.92
N HIS A 627 22.70 33.68 -13.03
CA HIS A 627 22.87 34.59 -11.91
C HIS A 627 22.00 35.83 -12.12
N ALA A 628 21.39 36.31 -11.05
CA ALA A 628 20.72 37.61 -11.04
C ALA A 628 21.77 38.76 -11.04
N PRO A 629 21.36 40.03 -11.27
CA PRO A 629 22.28 41.17 -11.30
C PRO A 629 23.09 41.37 -10.01
N ASP A 630 22.57 40.90 -8.88
CA ASP A 630 23.24 40.92 -7.57
C ASP A 630 24.22 39.74 -7.36
N GLY A 631 24.39 38.89 -8.37
CA GLY A 631 25.23 37.70 -8.32
C GLY A 631 24.58 36.50 -7.64
N SER A 632 23.32 36.58 -7.21
CA SER A 632 22.62 35.43 -6.61
C SER A 632 22.26 34.37 -7.67
N PRO A 633 22.41 33.07 -7.37
CA PRO A 633 22.05 32.01 -8.29
C PRO A 633 20.52 31.97 -8.50
N ARG A 634 20.12 31.67 -9.74
CA ARG A 634 18.72 31.54 -10.14
C ARG A 634 18.55 30.27 -10.96
N PHE A 635 17.59 29.44 -10.55
CA PHE A 635 17.25 28.19 -11.21
C PHE A 635 15.98 28.36 -12.03
N HIS A 636 15.95 27.78 -13.23
CA HIS A 636 14.84 27.93 -14.16
C HIS A 636 14.25 26.57 -14.54
N ALA A 637 12.92 26.51 -14.59
CA ALA A 637 12.18 25.37 -15.10
C ALA A 637 10.89 25.83 -15.76
N ALA A 638 10.72 25.50 -17.05
CA ALA A 638 9.54 25.82 -17.86
C ALA A 638 9.02 27.26 -17.72
N GLY A 639 9.93 28.25 -17.69
CA GLY A 639 9.57 29.68 -17.59
C GLY A 639 9.34 30.19 -16.16
N HIS A 640 9.52 29.35 -15.15
CA HIS A 640 9.50 29.73 -13.73
C HIS A 640 10.91 29.80 -13.17
N THR A 641 11.13 30.68 -12.20
CA THR A 641 12.44 30.94 -11.59
C THR A 641 12.38 30.82 -10.06
N GLY A 642 13.41 30.22 -9.45
CA GLY A 642 13.60 30.17 -8.00
C GLY A 642 15.05 30.47 -7.60
N GLY A 643 15.27 30.83 -6.34
CA GLY A 643 16.61 30.98 -5.73
C GLY A 643 17.23 29.67 -5.22
N ALA A 644 16.43 28.60 -5.21
CA ALA A 644 16.83 27.21 -4.96
C ALA A 644 15.92 26.27 -5.77
N TYR A 645 16.42 25.07 -6.08
CA TYR A 645 15.74 24.05 -6.87
C TYR A 645 15.74 22.69 -6.17
N VAL A 646 14.59 22.02 -6.15
CA VAL A 646 14.43 20.65 -5.63
C VAL A 646 13.94 19.72 -6.75
N ALA A 647 14.68 18.65 -7.03
CA ALA A 647 14.30 17.63 -8.03
C ALA A 647 13.42 16.54 -7.41
N CYS A 648 12.14 16.50 -7.81
CA CYS A 648 11.13 15.53 -7.38
C CYS A 648 10.46 14.87 -8.61
N LEU A 649 11.27 14.29 -9.48
CA LEU A 649 10.89 13.88 -10.84
C LEU A 649 10.36 12.44 -10.94
N GLY A 650 10.26 11.76 -9.81
CA GLY A 650 9.91 10.37 -9.70
C GLY A 650 11.15 9.47 -9.63
N ARG A 651 10.87 8.19 -9.37
CA ARG A 651 11.87 7.18 -9.04
C ARG A 651 12.04 6.20 -10.21
N VAL A 652 13.18 5.53 -10.25
CA VAL A 652 13.52 4.59 -11.33
C VAL A 652 13.31 3.13 -10.92
N SER A 653 12.86 2.36 -11.90
CA SER A 653 12.59 0.93 -11.84
C SER A 653 13.90 0.14 -11.84
N ARG A 654 14.49 -0.05 -10.64
CA ARG A 654 15.74 -0.80 -10.43
C ARG A 654 15.66 -1.75 -9.25
N ALA A 655 16.55 -2.75 -9.24
CA ALA A 655 16.74 -3.58 -8.06
C ALA A 655 17.25 -2.73 -6.87
N PRO A 656 16.88 -3.10 -5.63
CA PRO A 656 17.47 -2.52 -4.43
C PRO A 656 19.01 -2.55 -4.47
N LYS A 657 19.65 -1.42 -4.19
CA LYS A 657 21.12 -1.25 -4.25
C LYS A 657 21.91 -2.30 -3.48
N VAL A 658 21.34 -2.87 -2.43
CA VAL A 658 21.99 -3.93 -1.65
C VAL A 658 22.23 -5.22 -2.45
N LEU A 659 21.53 -5.39 -3.58
CA LEU A 659 21.65 -6.53 -4.48
C LEU A 659 22.67 -6.30 -5.60
N ASP A 660 23.16 -5.07 -5.81
CA ASP A 660 24.14 -4.75 -6.86
C ASP A 660 25.37 -5.70 -6.80
N PRO A 661 26.00 -5.98 -5.65
CA PRO A 661 27.16 -6.89 -5.59
C PRO A 661 26.87 -8.34 -5.99
N VAL A 662 25.64 -8.81 -5.75
CA VAL A 662 25.23 -10.18 -6.14
C VAL A 662 24.97 -10.24 -7.65
N GLN A 663 24.39 -9.18 -8.19
CA GLN A 663 24.15 -9.02 -9.62
C GLN A 663 25.46 -8.90 -10.41
N ASP A 664 26.41 -8.11 -9.90
CA ASP A 664 27.74 -7.95 -10.48
C ASP A 664 28.50 -9.28 -10.46
N TRP A 665 28.53 -9.97 -9.32
CA TRP A 665 29.12 -11.32 -9.21
C TRP A 665 28.53 -12.29 -10.25
N CYS A 666 27.21 -12.30 -10.41
CA CYS A 666 26.54 -13.20 -11.37
C CYS A 666 27.02 -12.91 -12.80
N ARG A 667 27.04 -11.63 -13.19
CA ARG A 667 27.45 -11.18 -14.54
C ARG A 667 28.92 -11.44 -14.82
N GLU A 668 29.80 -11.15 -13.86
CA GLU A 668 31.25 -11.39 -13.98
C GLU A 668 31.58 -12.88 -14.17
N ASN A 669 30.72 -13.77 -13.68
CA ASN A 669 30.84 -15.21 -13.84
C ASN A 669 30.00 -15.76 -15.02
N GLY A 670 29.62 -14.90 -15.98
CA GLY A 670 28.88 -15.30 -17.18
C GLY A 670 27.46 -15.79 -16.91
N GLY A 671 26.90 -15.48 -15.75
CA GLY A 671 25.58 -15.89 -15.31
C GLY A 671 24.44 -15.00 -15.80
N GLU A 672 23.22 -15.48 -15.55
CA GLU A 672 21.98 -14.80 -15.90
C GLU A 672 21.17 -14.42 -14.65
N VAL A 673 20.43 -13.32 -14.74
CA VAL A 673 19.50 -12.87 -13.70
C VAL A 673 18.08 -13.01 -14.23
N ALA A 674 17.26 -13.78 -13.54
CA ALA A 674 15.85 -13.97 -13.87
C ALA A 674 14.96 -13.43 -12.74
N GLY A 675 13.77 -12.94 -13.11
CA GLY A 675 12.81 -12.37 -12.16
C GLY A 675 11.45 -13.05 -12.24
N ARG A 676 10.81 -13.22 -11.08
CA ARG A 676 9.45 -13.76 -10.99
C ARG A 676 8.60 -12.96 -10.01
N LEU A 677 7.40 -12.57 -10.43
CA LEU A 677 6.41 -11.98 -9.53
C LEU A 677 5.94 -13.04 -8.53
N VAL A 678 5.83 -12.65 -7.26
CA VAL A 678 5.38 -13.52 -6.18
C VAL A 678 3.98 -13.07 -5.76
N THR A 679 3.01 -13.98 -5.90
CA THR A 679 1.64 -13.81 -5.44
C THR A 679 1.24 -14.92 -4.48
N ASN A 680 0.21 -14.71 -3.67
CA ASN A 680 -0.40 -15.78 -2.89
C ASN A 680 -1.39 -16.61 -3.73
N ASP A 681 -2.01 -17.61 -3.12
CA ASP A 681 -3.02 -18.50 -3.73
C ASP A 681 -4.26 -17.74 -4.23
N THR A 682 -4.56 -16.57 -3.66
CA THR A 682 -5.66 -15.70 -4.11
C THR A 682 -5.24 -14.65 -5.13
N GLY A 683 -3.98 -14.66 -5.59
CA GLY A 683 -3.47 -13.73 -6.61
C GLY A 683 -3.06 -12.34 -6.09
N GLN A 684 -2.95 -12.14 -4.78
CA GLN A 684 -2.45 -10.91 -4.19
C GLN A 684 -0.94 -10.80 -4.30
N TYR A 685 -0.44 -9.60 -4.58
CA TYR A 685 0.97 -9.34 -4.79
C TYR A 685 1.75 -9.33 -3.48
N LEU A 686 2.82 -10.13 -3.41
CA LEU A 686 3.70 -10.24 -2.22
C LEU A 686 5.09 -9.64 -2.45
N GLY A 687 5.44 -9.38 -3.71
CA GLY A 687 6.73 -8.85 -4.13
C GLY A 687 7.26 -9.58 -5.36
N TYR A 688 8.58 -9.55 -5.57
CA TYR A 688 9.23 -10.30 -6.63
C TYR A 688 10.47 -11.03 -6.12
N GLU A 689 10.80 -12.14 -6.76
CA GLU A 689 12.00 -12.92 -6.51
C GLU A 689 12.99 -12.70 -7.66
N LEU A 690 14.26 -12.47 -7.33
CA LEU A 690 15.37 -12.48 -8.26
C LEU A 690 16.16 -13.77 -8.08
N GLU A 691 16.45 -14.43 -9.19
CA GLU A 691 17.26 -15.65 -9.26
C GLU A 691 18.54 -15.36 -10.03
N TYR A 692 19.69 -15.56 -9.40
CA TYR A 692 21.02 -15.36 -9.95
C TYR A 692 21.62 -16.72 -10.26
N ARG A 693 21.86 -17.03 -11.53
CA ARG A 693 22.32 -18.36 -11.97
C ARG A 693 23.64 -18.26 -12.71
N THR A 694 24.65 -18.98 -12.22
CA THR A 694 25.89 -19.29 -12.93
C THR A 694 25.93 -20.79 -13.24
N GLU A 695 26.91 -21.27 -14.00
CA GLU A 695 27.07 -22.72 -14.26
C GLU A 695 27.21 -23.53 -12.97
N GLU A 696 27.81 -22.94 -11.94
CA GLU A 696 28.15 -23.63 -10.70
C GLU A 696 27.12 -23.43 -9.58
N ARG A 697 26.33 -22.34 -9.60
CA ARG A 697 25.48 -21.94 -8.47
C ARG A 697 24.20 -21.21 -8.85
N GLU A 698 23.22 -21.34 -7.97
CA GLU A 698 21.98 -20.56 -7.96
C GLU A 698 21.83 -19.84 -6.61
N MET A 699 21.53 -18.55 -6.65
CA MET A 699 21.16 -17.74 -5.50
C MET A 699 19.83 -17.06 -5.74
N LYS A 700 19.10 -16.76 -4.66
CA LYS A 700 17.81 -16.07 -4.75
C LYS A 700 17.73 -14.91 -3.77
N ALA A 701 16.97 -13.88 -4.10
CA ALA A 701 16.60 -12.81 -3.18
C ALA A 701 15.12 -12.46 -3.36
N LEU A 702 14.40 -12.29 -2.25
CA LEU A 702 13.01 -11.85 -2.28
C LEU A 702 12.92 -10.36 -1.98
N VAL A 703 12.38 -9.58 -2.91
CA VAL A 703 12.12 -8.14 -2.73
C VAL A 703 10.64 -7.93 -2.41
N THR A 704 10.35 -7.20 -1.32
CA THR A 704 8.98 -6.95 -0.85
C THR A 704 8.79 -5.51 -0.37
N GLY A 705 7.57 -5.18 0.04
CA GLY A 705 7.17 -3.85 0.49
C GLY A 705 7.24 -2.80 -0.61
N ALA A 706 7.41 -1.53 -0.23
CA ALA A 706 7.42 -0.41 -1.17
C ALA A 706 8.46 -0.58 -2.30
N SER A 707 9.63 -1.18 -2.01
CA SER A 707 10.67 -1.48 -2.99
C SER A 707 10.19 -2.39 -4.12
N SER A 708 9.26 -3.31 -3.83
CA SER A 708 8.74 -4.28 -4.79
C SER A 708 7.76 -3.69 -5.81
N ARG A 709 7.39 -2.41 -5.68
CA ARG A 709 6.50 -1.72 -6.63
C ARG A 709 7.24 -1.16 -7.85
N MET A 710 8.56 -1.10 -7.79
CA MET A 710 9.45 -0.62 -8.84
C MET A 710 10.24 -1.84 -9.36
N LEU A 711 9.78 -2.45 -10.45
CA LEU A 711 10.44 -3.64 -11.00
C LEU A 711 11.70 -3.23 -11.79
N PRO A 712 12.84 -3.90 -11.61
CA PRO A 712 14.04 -3.66 -12.42
C PRO A 712 13.76 -3.84 -13.92
N THR A 713 14.01 -2.82 -14.74
CA THR A 713 13.73 -2.85 -16.19
C THR A 713 14.61 -3.83 -16.96
N ASP A 714 15.80 -4.15 -16.43
CA ASP A 714 16.73 -5.12 -17.00
C ASP A 714 16.31 -6.58 -16.74
N VAL A 715 15.33 -6.82 -15.87
CA VAL A 715 14.83 -8.15 -15.51
C VAL A 715 13.36 -8.34 -15.88
N PHE A 716 12.54 -7.30 -15.73
CA PHE A 716 11.10 -7.36 -15.93
C PHE A 716 10.64 -6.49 -17.09
N SER A 717 9.68 -7.01 -17.86
CA SER A 717 9.09 -6.28 -18.97
C SER A 717 8.17 -5.14 -18.50
N PRO A 718 7.95 -4.11 -19.35
CA PRO A 718 6.94 -3.08 -19.08
C PRO A 718 5.52 -3.64 -18.88
N ALA A 719 5.22 -4.81 -19.44
CA ALA A 719 3.94 -5.49 -19.24
C ALA A 719 3.78 -5.99 -17.80
N GLN A 720 4.83 -6.55 -17.21
CA GLN A 720 4.83 -6.98 -15.80
C GLN A 720 4.77 -5.78 -14.84
N GLN A 721 5.43 -4.67 -15.18
CA GLN A 721 5.28 -3.44 -14.38
C GLN A 721 3.83 -2.92 -14.41
N ARG A 722 3.16 -2.97 -15.57
CA ARG A 722 1.73 -2.64 -15.66
C ARG A 722 0.86 -3.59 -14.82
N GLU A 723 1.18 -4.89 -14.81
CA GLU A 723 0.50 -5.88 -13.97
C GLU A 723 0.62 -5.55 -12.47
N VAL A 724 1.83 -5.22 -11.99
CA VAL A 724 2.06 -4.80 -10.60
C VAL A 724 1.32 -3.51 -10.27
N ASN A 725 1.26 -2.55 -11.20
CA ASN A 725 0.50 -1.32 -11.01
C ASN A 725 -1.01 -1.60 -10.86
N LEU A 726 -1.57 -2.48 -11.70
CA LEU A 726 -2.98 -2.90 -11.60
C LEU A 726 -3.28 -3.62 -10.28
N MET A 727 -2.38 -4.51 -9.83
CA MET A 727 -2.49 -5.13 -8.50
C MET A 727 -2.44 -4.08 -7.38
N GLY A 728 -1.60 -3.05 -7.54
CA GLY A 728 -1.49 -1.92 -6.62
C GLY A 728 -2.78 -1.08 -6.52
N GLU A 729 -3.45 -0.82 -7.65
CA GLU A 729 -4.74 -0.11 -7.70
C GLU A 729 -5.86 -0.88 -6.98
N VAL A 730 -5.80 -2.22 -6.99
CA VAL A 730 -6.72 -3.06 -6.21
C VAL A 730 -6.48 -2.88 -4.71
N GLU A 731 -5.22 -2.88 -4.27
CA GLU A 731 -4.84 -2.81 -2.86
C GLU A 731 -5.02 -1.43 -2.24
N ALA A 732 -4.67 -0.39 -3.00
CA ALA A 732 -4.72 1.01 -2.61
C ALA A 732 -5.38 1.83 -3.73
N PRO A 733 -6.72 1.77 -3.84
CA PRO A 733 -7.43 2.50 -4.87
C PRO A 733 -7.29 4.01 -4.66
N ALA A 734 -7.18 4.77 -5.75
CA ALA A 734 -6.83 6.17 -5.66
C ALA A 734 -7.86 7.03 -4.89
N GLU A 735 -9.14 6.64 -4.90
CA GLU A 735 -10.20 7.26 -4.10
C GLU A 735 -9.89 7.24 -2.59
N SER A 736 -9.18 6.22 -2.12
CA SER A 736 -8.89 6.07 -0.70
C SER A 736 -7.81 7.04 -0.21
N GLY A 737 -7.14 7.77 -1.11
CA GLY A 737 -5.96 8.58 -0.77
C GLY A 737 -4.73 7.76 -0.35
N ASN A 738 -4.75 6.44 -0.59
CA ASN A 738 -3.60 5.56 -0.34
C ASN A 738 -2.87 5.29 -1.65
N VAL A 739 -1.57 5.02 -1.54
CA VAL A 739 -0.74 4.55 -2.64
C VAL A 739 -0.24 3.13 -2.34
N ALA A 740 -0.03 2.32 -3.38
CA ALA A 740 0.38 0.92 -3.24
C ALA A 740 1.76 0.74 -2.58
N ALA A 741 2.64 1.73 -2.71
CA ALA A 741 3.92 1.82 -2.02
C ALA A 741 3.83 2.49 -0.63
N GLY A 742 2.63 2.87 -0.20
CA GLY A 742 2.39 3.58 1.06
C GLY A 742 2.48 2.66 2.28
N PHE A 743 2.47 3.26 3.47
CA PHE A 743 2.71 2.56 4.74
C PHE A 743 1.74 1.40 4.97
N MET A 744 0.43 1.64 4.89
CA MET A 744 -0.58 0.59 5.13
C MET A 744 -0.50 -0.55 4.11
N ALA A 745 -0.44 -0.22 2.82
CA ALA A 745 -0.37 -1.23 1.75
C ALA A 745 0.89 -2.10 1.90
N THR A 746 2.03 -1.49 2.22
CA THR A 746 3.30 -2.19 2.51
C THR A 746 3.18 -3.11 3.72
N ALA A 747 2.51 -2.67 4.79
CA ALA A 747 2.30 -3.48 5.99
C ALA A 747 1.38 -4.68 5.71
N ILE A 748 0.28 -4.48 4.98
CA ILE A 748 -0.63 -5.55 4.58
C ILE A 748 0.10 -6.56 3.68
N GLN A 749 0.88 -6.09 2.70
CA GLN A 749 1.71 -6.94 1.84
C GLN A 749 2.67 -7.81 2.68
N GLY A 750 3.37 -7.21 3.65
CA GLY A 750 4.25 -7.94 4.56
C GLY A 750 3.52 -9.01 5.36
N ALA A 751 2.36 -8.67 5.96
CA ALA A 751 1.54 -9.62 6.71
C ALA A 751 1.07 -10.80 5.83
N ASN A 752 0.65 -10.54 4.60
CA ASN A 752 0.24 -11.57 3.64
C ASN A 752 1.41 -12.47 3.23
N LEU A 753 2.61 -11.91 3.06
CA LEU A 753 3.82 -12.69 2.79
C LEU A 753 4.12 -13.67 3.92
N LYS A 754 4.00 -13.21 5.18
CA LYS A 754 4.18 -14.08 6.35
C LYS A 754 3.16 -15.22 6.38
N GLN A 755 1.88 -14.91 6.10
CA GLN A 755 0.83 -15.94 6.05
C GLN A 755 1.10 -16.97 4.95
N SER A 756 1.49 -16.53 3.75
CA SER A 756 1.80 -17.40 2.62
C SER A 756 2.96 -18.37 2.94
N ARG A 757 4.02 -17.88 3.61
CA ARG A 757 5.15 -18.73 4.05
C ARG A 757 4.73 -19.78 5.07
N HIS A 758 3.93 -19.40 6.07
CA HIS A 758 3.42 -20.36 7.06
C HIS A 758 2.55 -21.47 6.45
N GLN A 759 1.84 -21.18 5.35
CA GLN A 759 1.03 -22.18 4.65
C GLN A 759 1.89 -23.12 3.79
N ALA A 760 2.97 -22.61 3.18
CA ALA A 760 3.92 -23.44 2.45
C ALA A 760 4.69 -24.41 3.36
N ASP A 761 4.96 -24.01 4.61
CA ASP A 761 5.69 -24.81 5.60
C ASP A 761 4.79 -25.73 6.47
N GLY A 762 3.46 -25.61 6.36
CA GLY A 762 2.50 -26.44 7.08
C GLY A 762 2.25 -27.80 6.41
N PRO A 763 1.77 -28.83 7.12
CA PRO A 763 1.25 -30.03 6.45
C PRO A 763 0.15 -29.58 5.48
N PRO A 764 0.07 -30.17 4.27
CA PRO A 764 -0.97 -29.82 3.30
C PRO A 764 -2.31 -29.95 4.02
N GLN A 765 -2.98 -28.81 4.23
CA GLN A 765 -4.32 -28.86 4.78
C GLN A 765 -5.18 -29.64 3.80
N PRO A 766 -6.07 -30.51 4.28
CA PRO A 766 -6.97 -31.22 3.38
C PRO A 766 -7.64 -30.18 2.49
N ASP A 767 -7.62 -30.44 1.18
CA ASP A 767 -8.46 -29.72 0.23
C ASP A 767 -9.82 -29.46 0.89
N PRO A 768 -10.40 -28.25 0.76
CA PRO A 768 -11.81 -28.10 1.10
C PRO A 768 -12.55 -29.20 0.34
N SER A 769 -13.11 -30.14 1.09
CA SER A 769 -13.54 -31.41 0.54
C SER A 769 -14.46 -31.18 -0.66
N PRO A 770 -14.40 -32.01 -1.72
CA PRO A 770 -15.20 -31.87 -2.93
C PRO A 770 -16.72 -32.10 -2.72
N SER A 771 -17.24 -31.96 -1.50
CA SER A 771 -18.63 -32.27 -1.12
C SER A 771 -19.68 -31.28 -1.68
N ALA A 772 -19.30 -30.25 -2.44
CA ALA A 772 -20.23 -29.45 -3.24
C ALA A 772 -20.31 -29.87 -4.72
N ARG A 773 -19.59 -30.92 -5.17
CA ARG A 773 -19.82 -31.55 -6.49
C ARG A 773 -20.82 -32.70 -6.37
N ARG A 774 -22.09 -32.38 -6.08
CA ARG A 774 -23.22 -33.23 -6.48
C ARG A 774 -24.14 -32.43 -7.38
N VAL A 775 -23.92 -32.61 -8.68
CA VAL A 775 -24.95 -32.37 -9.70
C VAL A 775 -26.10 -33.33 -9.40
N PRO A 776 -27.33 -32.87 -9.12
CA PRO A 776 -28.51 -33.73 -9.27
C PRO A 776 -28.65 -34.02 -10.75
N GLY A 777 -28.59 -35.30 -11.11
CA GLY A 777 -28.57 -35.77 -12.49
C GLY A 777 -29.67 -35.17 -13.37
N ASN A 778 -29.30 -34.97 -14.64
CA ASN A 778 -30.17 -34.66 -15.75
C ASN A 778 -31.51 -35.43 -15.66
N GLY A 779 -32.54 -34.74 -15.19
CA GLY A 779 -33.92 -35.09 -15.45
C GLY A 779 -34.18 -34.90 -16.95
N LYS A 780 -34.53 -36.00 -17.61
CA LYS A 780 -34.87 -36.09 -19.03
C LYS A 780 -35.73 -34.90 -19.51
N ARG A 781 -35.26 -34.22 -20.56
CA ARG A 781 -36.10 -33.39 -21.42
C ARG A 781 -37.21 -34.27 -22.02
N PRO A 782 -38.49 -33.87 -21.96
CA PRO A 782 -39.51 -34.49 -22.80
C PRO A 782 -39.27 -34.06 -24.24
N SER A 783 -39.21 -35.06 -25.12
CA SER A 783 -39.23 -34.94 -26.57
C SER A 783 -40.54 -34.28 -27.01
N ILE A 784 -40.42 -33.16 -27.72
CA ILE A 784 -41.50 -32.65 -28.57
C ILE A 784 -41.35 -33.38 -29.91
N GLU A 785 -42.14 -34.43 -30.10
CA GLU A 785 -42.45 -34.94 -31.44
C GLU A 785 -43.62 -34.15 -32.01
N ARG A 786 -43.49 -33.83 -33.29
CA ARG A 786 -44.49 -33.20 -34.13
C ARG A 786 -45.66 -34.15 -34.36
N GLU A 787 -46.87 -33.64 -34.22
CA GLU A 787 -47.89 -33.69 -35.27
C GLU A 787 -48.37 -32.27 -35.56
#